data_AF-A7SLG8-F1
#
_entry.id   AF-A7SLG8-F1
#
_cell.length_a   1.000
_cell.length_b   1.000
_cell.length_c   1.000
_cell.angle_alpha   90.00
_cell.angle_beta   90.00
_cell.angle_gamma   90.00
#
_symmetry.space_group_name_H-M   'P 1'
#
loop_
_entity.id
_entity.type
_entity.pdbx_description
1 polymer ?
#
loop_
_entity_poly.entity_id
_entity_poly.type
_entity_poly.pdbx_seq_one_letter_code
_entity_poly.pdbx_strand_id
1 'polypeptide(L)'
;MATGIVRIAIEREGQLPLLTLFDQSQPLEEIIRREVCAKWSLPIPEQYAFQYSDFNCYITEENRADIKNGTVLKLVLSPAKLAQEIYDKLQSNPDDKKTVLSQLANISEDLTFAGEFIKRNGLGCIISMLEGKPESPENLAFALKAFQELMEHPNVSWDILTLPFIKNLSIFVNKKSLADPTVLKRCLSILESIVSNSPALHPLVEREVIFESVVHHLHSGNQDIQLNAVALINSMFMRADPINRQQFAERLSKTGVRQSLLNNVIRANKEVKSEMAHQLYVYQAMIFSLLNDKIKMKGNPLNQNLNESLDILRKVAFESDMVAMHGGRPLSQAGNQSKDFKRLGFVNIDSPVMDFSDSPPGLLPMHAMIYFSKKHQDQYIKVVMENLSRGDECECPFAQSSIALTKMLCEILKITGEPPSETSDEYYPIFFTTDNAFEEFFCICIQLVNRTWREMRATSGDFNRVMAVVKEQIVRSLGERHSTMDQYKNYVSNLGFTQILKLMQQEFHERTMLELQAPPVVELRQQILPELKNIVRQQRLEQLKEGRLFDKGGKRHVRDKFWFCRLSPNLKFLHYGDCEEGQTPALEALQNKLPIAGIKQLLVGKDYPHAKDIKDWKKLHHLFFSLEYERDDKTEYLNFIAPNPNVFAIWVDGISTLLNKEMPSKEAQEDLETLLNMEMKLRLLDLENISIPESPPAIPPEPPNYDFVYNF
;
A
#
# COMPACT_ATOMS: atom_id res chain seq x y z
N MET A 1 -17.72 -36.65 18.46
CA MET A 1 -16.70 -36.06 19.36
C MET A 1 -17.35 -34.83 20.00
N ALA A 2 -17.41 -34.76 21.32
CA ALA A 2 -18.15 -33.71 22.03
C ALA A 2 -17.50 -32.33 21.78
N THR A 3 -18.17 -31.48 21.01
CA THR A 3 -17.78 -30.10 20.74
C THR A 3 -18.08 -29.27 21.99
N GLY A 4 -17.09 -29.10 22.87
CA GLY A 4 -17.25 -28.25 24.07
C GLY A 4 -16.40 -28.63 25.29
N ILE A 5 -15.69 -29.76 25.30
CA ILE A 5 -14.84 -30.13 26.43
C ILE A 5 -13.37 -29.88 26.06
N VAL A 6 -12.66 -29.08 26.88
CA VAL A 6 -11.24 -28.78 26.71
C VAL A 6 -10.42 -29.31 27.90
N ARG A 7 -9.23 -29.83 27.64
CA ARG A 7 -8.30 -30.32 28.67
C ARG A 7 -7.42 -29.15 29.11
N ILE A 8 -7.42 -28.86 30.40
CA ILE A 8 -6.67 -27.75 30.97
C ILE A 8 -5.85 -28.19 32.19
N ALA A 9 -4.88 -27.38 32.56
CA ALA A 9 -4.19 -27.45 33.85
C ALA A 9 -4.61 -26.25 34.72
N ILE A 10 -4.85 -26.49 36.00
CA ILE A 10 -5.20 -25.44 36.97
C ILE A 10 -4.13 -25.41 38.05
N GLU A 11 -3.53 -24.26 38.27
CA GLU A 11 -2.44 -24.03 39.22
C GLU A 11 -2.88 -23.11 40.36
N ARG A 12 -2.28 -23.33 41.53
CA ARG A 12 -2.38 -22.45 42.69
C ARG A 12 -1.09 -22.55 43.49
N GLU A 13 -0.64 -21.43 44.03
CA GLU A 13 0.59 -21.38 44.82
C GLU A 13 0.50 -22.34 46.03
N GLY A 14 1.50 -23.20 46.17
CA GLY A 14 1.57 -24.21 47.24
C GLY A 14 0.71 -25.47 47.03
N GLN A 15 0.08 -25.66 45.86
CA GLN A 15 -0.69 -26.86 45.51
C GLN A 15 -0.14 -27.55 44.26
N LEU A 16 -0.37 -28.86 44.14
CA LEU A 16 -0.05 -29.60 42.92
C LEU A 16 -1.02 -29.19 41.79
N PRO A 17 -0.53 -28.95 40.56
CA PRO A 17 -1.39 -28.61 39.42
C PRO A 17 -2.45 -29.67 39.18
N LEU A 18 -3.69 -29.24 38.97
CA LEU A 18 -4.81 -30.10 38.69
C LEU A 18 -5.05 -30.19 37.18
N LEU A 19 -4.90 -31.38 36.61
CA LEU A 19 -5.29 -31.67 35.23
C LEU A 19 -6.77 -32.06 35.22
N THR A 20 -7.61 -31.26 34.56
CA THR A 20 -9.05 -31.52 34.50
C THR A 20 -9.65 -31.26 33.13
N LEU A 21 -10.88 -31.76 32.94
CA LEU A 21 -11.72 -31.47 31.79
C LEU A 21 -12.58 -30.25 32.11
N PHE A 22 -12.47 -29.23 31.29
CA PHE A 22 -13.25 -28.02 31.35
C PHE A 22 -14.40 -28.12 30.36
N ASP A 23 -15.60 -28.27 30.89
CA ASP A 23 -16.83 -28.35 30.11
C ASP A 23 -17.36 -26.94 29.82
N GLN A 24 -17.24 -26.51 28.56
CA GLN A 24 -17.70 -25.18 28.11
C GLN A 24 -19.22 -24.99 28.25
N SER A 25 -20.00 -26.06 28.44
CA SER A 25 -21.45 -25.97 28.65
C SER A 25 -21.86 -25.70 30.09
N GLN A 26 -20.95 -25.89 31.07
CA GLN A 26 -21.25 -25.69 32.49
C GLN A 26 -20.87 -24.28 32.96
N PRO A 27 -21.64 -23.64 33.85
CA PRO A 27 -21.27 -22.34 34.42
C PRO A 27 -19.90 -22.39 35.12
N LEU A 28 -19.11 -21.32 34.98
CA LEU A 28 -17.77 -21.22 35.58
C LEU A 28 -17.79 -21.47 37.10
N GLU A 29 -18.81 -20.95 37.77
CA GLU A 29 -18.98 -21.12 39.21
C GLU A 29 -19.14 -22.60 39.61
N GLU A 30 -19.85 -23.40 38.80
CA GLU A 30 -20.01 -24.84 39.05
C GLU A 30 -18.69 -25.59 38.84
N ILE A 31 -17.93 -25.20 37.81
CA ILE A 31 -16.62 -25.77 37.51
C ILE A 31 -15.64 -25.47 38.66
N ILE A 32 -15.57 -24.23 39.12
CA ILE A 32 -14.73 -23.84 40.27
C ILE A 32 -15.14 -24.66 41.50
N ARG A 33 -16.45 -24.75 41.78
CA ARG A 33 -16.97 -25.46 42.94
C ARG A 33 -16.63 -26.96 42.93
N ARG A 34 -16.96 -27.66 41.83
CA ARG A 34 -16.82 -29.12 41.73
C ARG A 34 -15.41 -29.58 41.41
N GLU A 35 -14.77 -28.96 40.43
CA GLU A 35 -13.51 -29.46 39.91
C GLU A 35 -12.32 -28.99 40.73
N VAL A 36 -12.41 -27.83 41.41
CA VAL A 36 -11.27 -27.20 42.07
C VAL A 36 -11.46 -27.10 43.58
N CYS A 37 -12.48 -26.37 44.05
CA CYS A 37 -12.69 -26.13 45.48
C CYS A 37 -12.93 -27.43 46.26
N ALA A 38 -13.67 -28.39 45.69
CA ALA A 38 -13.86 -29.69 46.32
C ALA A 38 -12.56 -30.51 46.44
N LYS A 39 -11.67 -30.44 45.42
CA LYS A 39 -10.40 -31.21 45.41
C LYS A 39 -9.33 -30.59 46.29
N TRP A 40 -9.24 -29.26 46.32
CA TRP A 40 -8.28 -28.51 47.15
C TRP A 40 -8.85 -28.12 48.53
N SER A 41 -10.07 -28.57 48.88
CA SER A 41 -10.74 -28.29 50.16
C SER A 41 -10.80 -26.78 50.51
N LEU A 42 -11.14 -25.96 49.52
CA LEU A 42 -11.14 -24.50 49.65
C LEU A 42 -12.47 -23.97 50.21
N PRO A 43 -12.44 -23.03 51.16
CA PRO A 43 -13.65 -22.44 51.74
C PRO A 43 -14.27 -21.41 50.78
N ILE A 44 -15.60 -21.40 50.67
CA ILE A 44 -16.39 -20.37 49.95
C ILE A 44 -15.98 -20.22 48.47
N PRO A 45 -16.48 -21.12 47.59
CA PRO A 45 -16.18 -21.12 46.15
C PRO A 45 -16.40 -19.77 45.46
N GLU A 46 -17.35 -18.96 45.91
CA GLU A 46 -17.68 -17.64 45.34
C GLU A 46 -16.56 -16.61 45.50
N GLN A 47 -15.57 -16.89 46.36
CA GLN A 47 -14.40 -16.02 46.56
C GLN A 47 -13.27 -16.27 45.57
N TYR A 48 -13.43 -17.21 44.63
CA TYR A 48 -12.39 -17.57 43.68
C TYR A 48 -12.84 -17.35 42.24
N ALA A 49 -11.87 -17.09 41.37
CA ALA A 49 -12.06 -16.99 39.94
C ALA A 49 -10.85 -17.58 39.20
N PHE A 50 -11.03 -17.88 37.92
CA PHE A 50 -9.93 -18.27 37.05
C PHE A 50 -9.29 -17.05 36.40
N GLN A 51 -7.97 -17.11 36.26
CA GLN A 51 -7.16 -16.17 35.51
C GLN A 51 -6.24 -16.96 34.57
N TYR A 52 -5.86 -16.39 33.42
CA TYR A 52 -4.81 -17.00 32.61
C TYR A 52 -3.49 -17.03 33.38
N SER A 53 -2.69 -18.09 33.19
CA SER A 53 -1.38 -18.17 33.85
C SER A 53 -0.39 -17.14 33.29
N ASP A 54 -0.49 -16.85 31.99
CA ASP A 54 0.50 -16.08 31.24
C ASP A 54 0.21 -14.58 31.21
N PHE A 55 -1.03 -14.16 31.47
CA PHE A 55 -1.47 -12.76 31.46
C PHE A 55 -2.48 -12.50 32.59
N ASN A 56 -2.53 -11.28 33.10
CA ASN A 56 -3.40 -10.89 34.23
C ASN A 56 -4.89 -10.75 33.87
N CYS A 57 -5.42 -11.53 32.91
CA CYS A 57 -6.80 -11.44 32.47
C CYS A 57 -7.70 -12.48 33.15
N TYR A 58 -8.80 -12.03 33.76
CA TYR A 58 -9.80 -12.90 34.38
C TYR A 58 -10.63 -13.63 33.33
N ILE A 59 -11.00 -14.87 33.63
CA ILE A 59 -11.94 -15.63 32.80
C ILE A 59 -13.36 -15.32 33.27
N THR A 60 -14.16 -14.85 32.32
CA THR A 60 -15.57 -14.54 32.46
C THR A 60 -16.39 -15.46 31.55
N GLU A 61 -17.71 -15.45 31.73
CA GLU A 61 -18.62 -16.18 30.85
C GLU A 61 -18.55 -15.68 29.39
N GLU A 62 -18.04 -14.47 29.17
CA GLU A 62 -17.93 -13.85 27.84
C GLU A 62 -16.65 -14.28 27.10
N ASN A 63 -15.52 -14.44 27.81
CA ASN A 63 -14.23 -14.76 27.19
C ASN A 63 -13.79 -16.24 27.33
N ARG A 64 -14.55 -17.07 28.05
CA ARG A 64 -14.25 -18.50 28.24
C ARG A 64 -14.13 -19.31 26.95
N ALA A 65 -14.73 -18.82 25.85
CA ALA A 65 -14.68 -19.46 24.54
C ALA A 65 -13.24 -19.55 23.98
N ASP A 66 -12.33 -18.68 24.42
CA ASP A 66 -10.94 -18.62 23.94
C ASP A 66 -10.04 -19.71 24.56
N ILE A 67 -10.53 -20.43 25.56
CA ILE A 67 -9.78 -21.49 26.25
C ILE A 67 -9.60 -22.69 25.32
N LYS A 68 -8.33 -23.07 25.08
CA LYS A 68 -7.94 -24.18 24.20
C LYS A 68 -7.41 -25.37 25.00
N ASN A 69 -7.27 -26.51 24.34
CA ASN A 69 -6.61 -27.67 24.93
C ASN A 69 -5.16 -27.33 25.27
N GLY A 70 -4.74 -27.63 26.51
CA GLY A 70 -3.40 -27.36 27.02
C GLY A 70 -3.24 -25.99 27.67
N THR A 71 -4.29 -25.16 27.74
CA THR A 71 -4.24 -23.89 28.46
C THR A 71 -4.02 -24.12 29.96
N VAL A 72 -3.16 -23.31 30.57
CA VAL A 72 -2.87 -23.29 32.01
C VAL A 72 -3.57 -22.11 32.65
N LEU A 73 -4.41 -22.39 33.65
CA LEU A 73 -5.18 -21.41 34.40
C LEU A 73 -4.66 -21.32 35.83
N LYS A 74 -4.80 -20.15 36.45
CA LYS A 74 -4.53 -19.92 37.87
C LYS A 74 -5.85 -19.73 38.61
N LEU A 75 -5.99 -20.39 39.76
CA LEU A 75 -7.08 -20.08 40.70
C LEU A 75 -6.66 -18.93 41.61
N VAL A 76 -7.30 -17.79 41.45
CA VAL A 76 -7.06 -16.56 42.20
C VAL A 76 -8.32 -16.10 42.93
N LEU A 77 -8.22 -15.06 43.75
CA LEU A 77 -9.39 -14.45 44.39
C LEU A 77 -10.34 -13.88 43.33
N SER A 78 -11.65 -13.89 43.58
CA SER A 78 -12.61 -13.30 42.65
C SER A 78 -12.38 -11.80 42.52
N PRO A 79 -12.65 -11.19 41.34
CA PRO A 79 -12.42 -9.77 41.10
C PRO A 79 -13.06 -8.88 42.17
N ALA A 80 -14.30 -9.21 42.58
CA ALA A 80 -15.04 -8.49 43.61
C ALA A 80 -14.38 -8.59 44.99
N LYS A 81 -13.82 -9.76 45.35
CA LYS A 81 -13.14 -9.98 46.62
C LYS A 81 -11.77 -9.30 46.65
N LEU A 82 -11.00 -9.42 45.58
CA LEU A 82 -9.71 -8.77 45.43
C LEU A 82 -9.86 -7.24 45.45
N ALA A 83 -10.85 -6.70 44.72
CA ALA A 83 -11.14 -5.27 44.72
C ALA A 83 -11.50 -4.76 46.13
N GLN A 84 -12.26 -5.54 46.90
CA GLN A 84 -12.57 -5.22 48.29
C GLN A 84 -11.30 -5.20 49.15
N GLU A 85 -10.47 -6.24 49.08
CA GLU A 85 -9.25 -6.32 49.89
C GLU A 85 -8.27 -5.17 49.57
N ILE A 86 -8.12 -4.83 48.29
CA ILE A 86 -7.29 -3.71 47.86
C ILE A 86 -7.87 -2.39 48.38
N TYR A 87 -9.17 -2.18 48.25
CA TYR A 87 -9.84 -0.95 48.71
C TYR A 87 -9.69 -0.77 50.23
N ASP A 88 -9.97 -1.81 51.02
CA ASP A 88 -9.89 -1.76 52.48
C ASP A 88 -8.43 -1.52 52.94
N LYS A 89 -7.46 -2.19 52.31
CA LYS A 89 -6.04 -2.00 52.62
C LYS A 89 -5.54 -0.60 52.30
N LEU A 90 -5.97 -0.01 51.18
CA LEU A 90 -5.62 1.37 50.80
C LEU A 90 -6.12 2.40 51.84
N GLN A 91 -7.24 2.14 52.51
CA GLN A 91 -7.80 3.01 53.55
C GLN A 91 -7.13 2.82 54.92
N SER A 92 -6.69 1.60 55.23
CA SER A 92 -6.36 1.19 56.61
C SER A 92 -4.92 1.39 57.08
N ASN A 93 -3.90 1.42 56.21
CA ASN A 93 -2.49 1.44 56.66
C ASN A 93 -1.49 2.09 55.67
N PRO A 94 -0.54 2.96 56.12
CA PRO A 94 0.48 3.56 55.27
C PRO A 94 1.64 2.63 54.85
N ASP A 95 2.05 1.68 55.70
CA ASP A 95 3.24 0.85 55.45
C ASP A 95 3.03 -0.19 54.33
N ASP A 96 1.79 -0.68 54.14
CA ASP A 96 1.42 -1.64 53.09
C ASP A 96 0.99 -0.96 51.77
N LYS A 97 0.91 0.38 51.71
CA LYS A 97 0.41 1.08 50.51
C LYS A 97 1.21 0.75 49.26
N LYS A 98 2.54 0.59 49.38
CA LYS A 98 3.40 0.32 48.23
C LYS A 98 3.07 -1.02 47.58
N THR A 99 2.94 -2.09 48.37
CA THR A 99 2.66 -3.44 47.86
C THR A 99 1.26 -3.50 47.26
N VAL A 100 0.29 -2.87 47.93
CA VAL A 100 -1.11 -2.81 47.47
C VAL A 100 -1.25 -1.99 46.18
N LEU A 101 -0.59 -0.84 46.07
CA LEU A 101 -0.60 -0.03 44.84
C LEU A 101 0.10 -0.72 43.68
N SER A 102 1.20 -1.43 43.92
CA SER A 102 1.87 -2.23 42.91
C SER A 102 0.96 -3.36 42.40
N GLN A 103 0.28 -4.05 43.32
CA GLN A 103 -0.70 -5.07 42.96
C GLN A 103 -1.86 -4.49 42.15
N LEU A 104 -2.43 -3.36 42.60
CA LEU A 104 -3.50 -2.64 41.90
C LEU A 104 -3.06 -2.26 40.48
N ALA A 105 -1.89 -1.64 40.34
CA ALA A 105 -1.35 -1.20 39.07
C ALA A 105 -1.09 -2.33 38.05
N ASN A 106 -0.94 -3.58 38.50
CA ASN A 106 -0.76 -4.74 37.63
C ASN A 106 -2.07 -5.42 37.25
N ILE A 107 -3.10 -5.32 38.09
CA ILE A 107 -4.40 -5.96 37.86
C ILE A 107 -5.42 -5.02 37.22
N SER A 108 -5.22 -3.70 37.28
CA SER A 108 -6.09 -2.70 36.64
C SER A 108 -6.15 -2.80 35.12
N GLU A 109 -5.18 -3.47 34.47
CA GLU A 109 -5.20 -3.76 33.03
C GLU A 109 -6.40 -4.67 32.64
N ASP A 110 -6.93 -5.45 33.58
CA ASP A 110 -8.10 -6.31 33.35
C ASP A 110 -9.41 -5.54 33.57
N LEU A 111 -10.22 -5.47 32.51
CA LEU A 111 -11.49 -4.75 32.51
C LEU A 111 -12.49 -5.30 33.54
N THR A 112 -12.47 -6.60 33.83
CA THR A 112 -13.38 -7.24 34.80
C THR A 112 -13.06 -6.76 36.21
N PHE A 113 -11.79 -6.79 36.59
CA PHE A 113 -11.33 -6.25 37.86
C PHE A 113 -11.57 -4.73 37.95
N ALA A 114 -11.21 -3.98 36.90
CA ALA A 114 -11.40 -2.54 36.85
C ALA A 114 -12.86 -2.15 37.13
N GLY A 115 -13.82 -2.84 36.48
CA GLY A 115 -15.25 -2.63 36.69
C GLY A 115 -15.70 -2.84 38.14
N GLU A 116 -15.25 -3.91 38.80
CA GLU A 116 -15.57 -4.17 40.21
C GLU A 116 -14.94 -3.17 41.18
N PHE A 117 -13.71 -2.73 40.90
CA PHE A 117 -13.04 -1.71 41.70
C PHE A 117 -13.70 -0.33 41.55
N ILE A 118 -14.14 0.03 40.34
CA ILE A 118 -14.89 1.27 40.07
C ILE A 118 -16.24 1.28 40.77
N LYS A 119 -17.01 0.17 40.74
CA LYS A 119 -18.30 0.04 41.45
C LYS A 119 -18.17 0.30 42.96
N ARG A 120 -17.00 0.03 43.54
CA ARG A 120 -16.69 0.26 44.97
C ARG A 120 -16.15 1.65 45.26
N ASN A 121 -16.25 2.59 44.32
CA ASN A 121 -15.66 3.93 44.41
C ASN A 121 -14.12 3.90 44.61
N GLY A 122 -13.45 2.88 44.09
CA GLY A 122 -12.00 2.76 44.13
C GLY A 122 -11.29 3.84 43.29
N LEU A 123 -11.88 4.22 42.16
CA LEU A 123 -11.36 5.31 41.32
C LEU A 123 -11.34 6.65 42.05
N GLY A 124 -12.41 6.97 42.80
CA GLY A 124 -12.47 8.17 43.63
C GLY A 124 -11.39 8.19 44.73
N CYS A 125 -11.08 7.02 45.30
CA CYS A 125 -9.96 6.88 46.25
C CYS A 125 -8.63 7.24 45.57
N ILE A 126 -8.34 6.70 44.38
CA ILE A 126 -7.09 6.99 43.66
C ILE A 126 -7.01 8.47 43.24
N ILE A 127 -8.11 9.08 42.78
CA ILE A 127 -8.16 10.52 42.48
C ILE A 127 -7.82 11.34 43.72
N SER A 128 -8.44 11.04 44.87
CA SER A 128 -8.15 11.75 46.13
C SER A 128 -6.70 11.61 46.58
N MET A 129 -6.07 10.46 46.33
CA MET A 129 -4.65 10.23 46.62
C MET A 129 -3.75 11.07 45.70
N LEU A 130 -4.11 11.23 44.43
CA LEU A 130 -3.38 12.04 43.45
C LEU A 130 -3.59 13.55 43.65
N GLU A 131 -4.75 13.96 44.19
CA GLU A 131 -5.03 15.32 44.66
C GLU A 131 -4.29 15.67 45.97
N GLY A 132 -3.95 14.66 46.76
CA GLY A 132 -3.16 14.79 47.98
C GLY A 132 -1.68 15.11 47.74
N LYS A 133 -0.94 15.34 48.82
CA LYS A 133 0.52 15.43 48.73
C LYS A 133 1.10 14.03 48.49
N PRO A 134 1.98 13.84 47.48
CA PRO A 134 2.57 12.54 47.22
C PRO A 134 3.49 12.12 48.37
N GLU A 135 3.22 10.95 48.93
CA GLU A 135 4.01 10.37 50.03
C GLU A 135 5.39 9.91 49.53
N SER A 136 5.47 9.30 48.33
CA SER A 136 6.71 8.87 47.68
C SER A 136 6.58 8.86 46.13
N PRO A 137 7.69 8.98 45.37
CA PRO A 137 7.66 8.91 43.90
C PRO A 137 7.20 7.55 43.36
N GLU A 138 7.56 6.46 44.03
CA GLU A 138 7.18 5.10 43.62
C GLU A 138 5.68 4.85 43.82
N ASN A 139 5.13 5.24 44.97
CA ASN A 139 3.69 5.12 45.23
C ASN A 139 2.89 5.96 44.24
N LEU A 140 3.40 7.14 43.89
CA LEU A 140 2.81 7.99 42.87
C LEU A 140 2.85 7.32 41.49
N ALA A 141 3.96 6.70 41.10
CA ALA A 141 4.06 6.01 39.81
C ALA A 141 3.05 4.85 39.69
N PHE A 142 2.87 4.06 40.75
CA PHE A 142 1.87 2.99 40.78
C PHE A 142 0.43 3.53 40.78
N ALA A 143 0.16 4.58 41.56
CA ALA A 143 -1.16 5.22 41.58
C ALA A 143 -1.53 5.82 40.21
N LEU A 144 -0.57 6.46 39.53
CA LEU A 144 -0.76 6.98 38.18
C LEU A 144 -0.96 5.87 37.16
N LYS A 145 -0.23 4.74 37.28
CA LYS A 145 -0.46 3.56 36.42
C LYS A 145 -1.88 3.04 36.62
N ALA A 146 -2.24 2.71 37.85
CA ALA A 146 -3.55 2.21 38.19
C ALA A 146 -4.66 3.15 37.71
N PHE A 147 -4.49 4.46 37.91
CA PHE A 147 -5.43 5.46 37.42
C PHE A 147 -5.59 5.41 35.89
N GLN A 148 -4.49 5.39 35.15
CA GLN A 148 -4.51 5.35 33.68
C GLN A 148 -5.28 4.14 33.15
N GLU A 149 -4.96 2.94 33.61
CA GLU A 149 -5.65 1.70 33.20
C GLU A 149 -7.15 1.74 33.58
N LEU A 150 -7.50 2.26 34.77
CA LEU A 150 -8.89 2.37 35.21
C LEU A 150 -9.71 3.37 34.37
N MET A 151 -9.08 4.43 33.86
CA MET A 151 -9.74 5.43 33.01
C MET A 151 -10.00 4.92 31.58
N GLU A 152 -9.33 3.85 31.14
CA GLU A 152 -9.61 3.18 29.86
C GLU A 152 -10.91 2.35 29.90
N HIS A 153 -11.48 2.14 31.09
CA HIS A 153 -12.72 1.40 31.24
C HIS A 153 -13.90 2.17 30.59
N PRO A 154 -14.69 1.55 29.68
CA PRO A 154 -15.70 2.25 28.85
C PRO A 154 -16.77 3.05 29.61
N ASN A 155 -17.05 2.68 30.86
CA ASN A 155 -18.08 3.31 31.68
C ASN A 155 -17.60 4.54 32.47
N VAL A 156 -16.36 4.98 32.30
CA VAL A 156 -15.77 6.10 33.05
C VAL A 156 -15.70 7.35 32.18
N SER A 157 -16.22 8.47 32.67
CA SER A 157 -16.05 9.78 32.03
C SER A 157 -14.81 10.49 32.59
N TRP A 158 -14.06 11.16 31.71
CA TRP A 158 -12.94 12.03 32.08
C TRP A 158 -13.38 13.33 32.78
N ASP A 159 -14.67 13.68 32.71
CA ASP A 159 -15.21 14.91 33.33
C ASP A 159 -15.33 14.81 34.86
N ILE A 160 -15.07 13.64 35.46
CA ILE A 160 -15.03 13.46 36.91
C ILE A 160 -13.81 14.16 37.56
N LEU A 161 -12.82 14.53 36.77
CA LEU A 161 -11.55 15.07 37.24
C LEU A 161 -11.67 16.55 37.63
N THR A 162 -10.92 16.94 38.65
CA THR A 162 -10.99 18.28 39.23
C THR A 162 -9.78 19.14 38.88
N LEU A 163 -9.89 20.46 39.09
CA LEU A 163 -8.77 21.38 38.93
C LEU A 163 -7.57 21.04 39.85
N PRO A 164 -7.75 20.73 41.15
CA PRO A 164 -6.67 20.22 42.00
C PRO A 164 -5.89 19.06 41.41
N PHE A 165 -6.58 18.09 40.80
CA PHE A 165 -5.95 16.95 40.15
C PHE A 165 -5.02 17.40 39.01
N ILE A 166 -5.53 18.20 38.08
CA ILE A 166 -4.77 18.73 36.93
C ILE A 166 -3.57 19.55 37.42
N LYS A 167 -3.77 20.40 38.43
CA LYS A 167 -2.73 21.24 39.01
C LYS A 167 -1.60 20.43 39.64
N ASN A 168 -1.91 19.31 40.29
CA ASN A 168 -0.87 18.44 40.86
C ASN A 168 -0.05 17.74 39.78
N LEU A 169 -0.68 17.27 38.69
CA LEU A 169 0.05 16.69 37.57
C LEU A 169 0.91 17.74 36.85
N SER A 170 0.39 18.95 36.67
CA SER A 170 1.11 20.03 36.00
C SER A 170 2.38 20.45 36.76
N ILE A 171 2.41 20.32 38.10
CA ILE A 171 3.65 20.56 38.88
C ILE A 171 4.79 19.66 38.42
N PHE A 172 4.54 18.40 38.10
CA PHE A 172 5.58 17.47 37.62
C PHE A 172 6.03 17.82 36.21
N VAL A 173 5.09 18.18 35.33
CA VAL A 173 5.39 18.58 33.95
C VAL A 173 6.10 19.93 33.89
N ASN A 174 5.76 20.87 34.78
CA ASN A 174 6.32 22.22 34.79
C ASN A 174 7.73 22.28 35.39
N LYS A 175 8.15 21.26 36.15
CA LYS A 175 9.50 21.18 36.71
C LYS A 175 10.53 20.96 35.60
N LYS A 176 11.58 21.80 35.62
CA LYS A 176 12.72 21.72 34.70
C LYS A 176 13.85 20.78 35.18
N SER A 177 13.81 20.30 36.43
CA SER A 177 14.80 19.34 36.95
C SER A 177 14.34 17.90 36.78
N LEU A 178 15.24 16.94 37.04
CA LEU A 178 15.00 15.49 37.06
C LEU A 178 13.84 15.12 38.00
N ALA A 179 12.60 15.22 37.50
CA ALA A 179 11.50 14.43 38.02
C ALA A 179 11.77 12.96 37.69
N ASP A 180 11.20 12.05 38.47
CA ASP A 180 11.26 10.63 38.16
C ASP A 180 10.73 10.40 36.73
N PRO A 181 11.52 9.77 35.82
CA PRO A 181 11.12 9.58 34.42
C PRO A 181 9.80 8.84 34.24
N THR A 182 9.48 7.91 35.15
CA THR A 182 8.26 7.11 35.12
C THR A 182 7.06 7.97 35.50
N VAL A 183 7.20 8.79 36.56
CA VAL A 183 6.16 9.72 36.98
C VAL A 183 5.91 10.76 35.89
N LEU A 184 6.96 11.37 35.35
CA LEU A 184 6.83 12.39 34.30
C LEU A 184 6.16 11.84 33.04
N LYS A 185 6.56 10.64 32.59
CA LYS A 185 5.93 9.93 31.46
C LYS A 185 4.42 9.81 31.67
N ARG A 186 3.99 9.32 32.84
CA ARG A 186 2.57 9.12 33.16
C ARG A 186 1.81 10.44 33.27
N CYS A 187 2.39 11.46 33.89
CA CYS A 187 1.77 12.77 33.96
C CYS A 187 1.54 13.37 32.56
N LEU A 188 2.51 13.26 31.65
CA LEU A 188 2.36 13.73 30.27
C LEU A 188 1.26 12.95 29.54
N SER A 189 1.26 11.62 29.64
CA SER A 189 0.26 10.74 29.03
C SER A 189 -1.15 11.02 29.55
N ILE A 190 -1.34 11.15 30.87
CA ILE A 190 -2.64 11.44 31.46
C ILE A 190 -3.14 12.83 31.04
N LEU A 191 -2.27 13.85 31.02
CA LEU A 191 -2.66 15.19 30.56
C LEU A 191 -3.03 15.20 29.08
N GLU A 192 -2.33 14.43 28.26
CA GLU A 192 -2.67 14.22 26.85
C GLU A 192 -4.06 13.59 26.73
N SER A 193 -4.32 12.52 27.47
CA SER A 193 -5.61 11.83 27.45
C SER A 193 -6.76 12.70 27.98
N ILE A 194 -6.50 13.59 28.95
CA ILE A 194 -7.48 14.59 29.41
C ILE A 194 -7.83 15.54 28.27
N VAL A 195 -6.82 16.07 27.56
CA VAL A 195 -7.04 16.98 26.43
C VAL A 195 -7.80 16.30 25.28
N SER A 196 -7.50 15.03 25.02
CA SER A 196 -8.12 14.25 23.95
C SER A 196 -9.56 13.82 24.28
N ASN A 197 -9.86 13.48 25.54
CA ASN A 197 -11.15 12.90 25.91
C ASN A 197 -12.13 13.89 26.57
N SER A 198 -11.68 15.01 27.14
CA SER A 198 -12.55 16.01 27.79
C SER A 198 -12.34 17.43 27.24
N PRO A 199 -13.24 17.90 26.35
CA PRO A 199 -13.22 19.29 25.88
C PRO A 199 -13.40 20.32 27.00
N ALA A 200 -14.12 19.97 28.07
CA ALA A 200 -14.38 20.87 29.20
C ALA A 200 -13.11 21.14 30.04
N LEU A 201 -12.21 20.15 30.14
CA LEU A 201 -10.99 20.25 30.92
C LEU A 201 -9.79 20.80 30.11
N HIS A 202 -9.86 20.79 28.78
CA HIS A 202 -8.79 21.29 27.91
C HIS A 202 -8.31 22.72 28.27
N PRO A 203 -9.19 23.73 28.44
CA PRO A 203 -8.75 25.09 28.82
C PRO A 203 -8.05 25.15 30.18
N LEU A 204 -8.37 24.23 31.10
CA LEU A 204 -7.70 24.14 32.40
C LEU A 204 -6.28 23.59 32.23
N VAL A 205 -6.10 22.56 31.39
CA VAL A 205 -4.77 22.02 31.07
C VAL A 205 -3.90 23.09 30.39
N GLU A 206 -4.43 23.83 29.42
CA GLU A 206 -3.71 24.92 28.76
C GLU A 206 -3.26 26.02 29.72
N ARG A 207 -4.05 26.31 30.76
CA ARG A 207 -3.73 27.31 31.76
C ARG A 207 -2.67 26.84 32.76
N GLU A 208 -2.75 25.58 33.20
CA GLU A 208 -1.87 25.07 34.26
C GLU A 208 -0.53 24.53 33.73
N VAL A 209 -0.46 24.10 32.46
CA VAL A 209 0.77 23.56 31.84
C VAL A 209 1.59 24.67 31.20
N ILE A 210 2.85 24.80 31.62
CA ILE A 210 3.82 25.72 31.03
C ILE A 210 4.37 25.07 29.76
N PHE A 211 3.98 25.60 28.61
CA PHE A 211 4.35 25.08 27.31
C PHE A 211 5.87 24.97 27.11
N GLU A 212 6.64 25.97 27.56
CA GLU A 212 8.10 25.98 27.49
C GLU A 212 8.74 24.82 28.27
N SER A 213 8.10 24.36 29.35
CA SER A 213 8.54 23.18 30.09
C SER A 213 8.26 21.89 29.30
N VAL A 214 7.15 21.79 28.58
CA VAL A 214 6.87 20.64 27.69
C VAL A 214 7.89 20.58 26.55
N VAL A 215 8.24 21.72 25.95
CA VAL A 215 9.31 21.81 24.93
C VAL A 215 10.68 21.41 25.49
N HIS A 216 10.96 21.75 26.76
CA HIS A 216 12.18 21.31 27.42
C HIS A 216 12.29 19.78 27.48
N HIS A 217 11.18 19.07 27.71
CA HIS A 217 11.16 17.59 27.76
C HIS A 217 11.50 16.91 26.43
N LEU A 218 11.38 17.61 25.30
CA LEU A 218 11.86 17.13 23.99
C LEU A 218 13.39 17.00 23.91
N HIS A 219 14.12 17.67 24.80
CA HIS A 219 15.58 17.59 24.92
C HIS A 219 16.03 16.46 25.85
N SER A 220 15.09 15.71 26.43
CA SER A 220 15.43 14.57 27.28
C SER A 220 16.06 13.44 26.46
N GLY A 221 17.00 12.70 27.04
CA GLY A 221 17.60 11.51 26.40
C GLY A 221 16.69 10.28 26.35
N ASN A 222 15.48 10.37 26.94
CA ASN A 222 14.52 9.28 27.06
C ASN A 222 13.42 9.41 25.99
N GLN A 223 13.38 8.46 25.06
CA GLN A 223 12.44 8.47 23.93
C GLN A 223 10.97 8.43 24.37
N ASP A 224 10.65 7.80 25.51
CA ASP A 224 9.29 7.74 26.02
C ASP A 224 8.81 9.12 26.52
N ILE A 225 9.69 9.89 27.16
CA ILE A 225 9.37 11.25 27.59
C ILE A 225 9.18 12.15 26.37
N GLN A 226 10.07 12.04 25.37
CA GLN A 226 9.93 12.75 24.11
C GLN A 226 8.59 12.42 23.45
N LEU A 227 8.22 11.14 23.36
CA LEU A 227 6.97 10.67 22.75
C LEU A 227 5.76 11.32 23.41
N ASN A 228 5.66 11.22 24.74
CA ASN A 228 4.51 11.74 25.48
C ASN A 228 4.47 13.28 25.48
N ALA A 229 5.62 13.95 25.41
CA ALA A 229 5.67 15.40 25.26
C ALA A 229 5.18 15.85 23.87
N VAL A 230 5.58 15.16 22.79
CA VAL A 230 5.07 15.44 21.44
C VAL A 230 3.57 15.14 21.36
N ALA A 231 3.12 14.01 21.91
CA ALA A 231 1.70 13.66 21.95
C ALA A 231 0.86 14.73 22.64
N LEU A 232 1.30 15.23 23.81
CA LEU A 232 0.62 16.32 24.50
C LEU A 232 0.58 17.61 23.65
N ILE A 233 1.70 17.98 23.00
CA ILE A 233 1.74 19.15 22.10
C ILE A 233 0.76 18.99 20.94
N ASN A 234 0.73 17.80 20.32
CA ASN A 234 -0.16 17.48 19.21
C ASN A 234 -1.64 17.52 19.64
N SER A 235 -1.98 16.92 20.78
CA SER A 235 -3.36 16.91 21.30
C SER A 235 -3.84 18.32 21.66
N MET A 236 -2.98 19.17 22.24
CA MET A 236 -3.30 20.59 22.45
C MET A 236 -3.51 21.33 21.12
N PHE A 237 -2.67 21.07 20.12
CA PHE A 237 -2.81 21.72 18.81
C PHE A 237 -4.07 21.26 18.05
N MET A 238 -4.41 19.97 18.10
CA MET A 238 -5.63 19.43 17.48
C MET A 238 -6.90 20.04 18.06
N ARG A 239 -6.92 20.27 19.37
CA ARG A 239 -8.07 20.81 20.11
C ARG A 239 -8.17 22.33 20.11
N ALA A 240 -7.12 23.04 19.68
CA ALA A 240 -7.16 24.49 19.52
C ALA A 240 -8.24 24.91 18.51
N ASP A 241 -9.03 25.92 18.90
CA ASP A 241 -10.06 26.52 18.06
C ASP A 241 -9.49 26.98 16.71
N PRO A 242 -10.24 26.88 15.60
CA PRO A 242 -9.77 27.29 14.27
C PRO A 242 -9.18 28.71 14.22
N ILE A 243 -9.74 29.65 14.98
CA ILE A 243 -9.27 31.05 15.09
C ILE A 243 -7.91 31.13 15.79
N ASN A 244 -7.67 30.26 16.77
CA ASN A 244 -6.46 30.24 17.59
C ASN A 244 -5.37 29.31 17.03
N ARG A 245 -5.68 28.44 16.05
CA ARG A 245 -4.69 27.53 15.43
C ARG A 245 -3.49 28.25 14.85
N GLN A 246 -3.68 29.40 14.20
CA GLN A 246 -2.58 30.22 13.68
C GLN A 246 -1.70 30.77 14.83
N GLN A 247 -2.32 31.25 15.92
CA GLN A 247 -1.59 31.73 17.10
C GLN A 247 -0.82 30.61 17.79
N PHE A 248 -1.40 29.40 17.85
CA PHE A 248 -0.73 28.22 18.39
C PHE A 248 0.47 27.83 17.51
N ALA A 249 0.32 27.85 16.19
CA ALA A 249 1.42 27.61 15.26
C ALA A 249 2.56 28.63 15.41
N GLU A 250 2.24 29.91 15.61
CA GLU A 250 3.25 30.91 15.94
C GLU A 250 3.97 30.61 17.26
N ARG A 251 3.23 30.15 18.28
CA ARG A 251 3.82 29.73 19.56
C ARG A 251 4.79 28.56 19.36
N LEU A 252 4.42 27.56 18.55
CA LEU A 252 5.29 26.43 18.19
C LEU A 252 6.60 26.89 17.53
N SER A 253 6.51 27.82 16.59
CA SER A 253 7.69 28.39 15.92
C SER A 253 8.56 29.19 16.89
N LYS A 254 7.98 30.12 17.67
CA LYS A 254 8.69 30.97 18.63
C LYS A 254 9.43 30.18 19.72
N THR A 255 8.88 29.05 20.13
CA THR A 255 9.46 28.19 21.17
C THR A 255 10.44 27.16 20.62
N GLY A 256 10.60 27.07 19.30
CA GLY A 256 11.60 26.21 18.66
C GLY A 256 11.24 24.73 18.61
N VAL A 257 9.95 24.36 18.75
CA VAL A 257 9.51 22.94 18.75
C VAL A 257 10.01 22.19 17.51
N ARG A 258 9.86 22.79 16.33
CA ARG A 258 10.35 22.20 15.07
C ARG A 258 11.84 21.88 15.13
N GLN A 259 12.65 22.80 15.64
CA GLN A 259 14.10 22.62 15.74
C GLN A 259 14.46 21.54 16.77
N SER A 260 13.72 21.47 17.88
CA SER A 260 13.88 20.43 18.89
C SER A 260 13.51 19.04 18.34
N LEU A 261 12.42 18.91 17.58
CA LEU A 261 12.04 17.67 16.90
C LEU A 261 13.10 17.25 15.89
N LEU A 262 13.56 18.19 15.06
CA LEU A 262 14.57 17.91 14.05
C LEU A 262 15.89 17.41 14.67
N ASN A 263 16.40 18.09 15.70
CA ASN A 263 17.71 17.79 16.26
C ASN A 263 17.69 16.63 17.26
N ASN A 264 16.68 16.57 18.12
CA ASN A 264 16.67 15.65 19.27
C ASN A 264 15.85 14.37 19.03
N VAL A 265 15.04 14.32 17.97
CA VAL A 265 14.22 13.15 17.61
C VAL A 265 14.63 12.62 16.23
N ILE A 266 14.50 13.43 15.18
CA ILE A 266 14.70 12.98 13.79
C ILE A 266 16.16 12.71 13.47
N ARG A 267 17.07 13.62 13.86
CA ARG A 267 18.53 13.49 13.67
C ARG A 267 19.24 12.90 14.88
N ALA A 268 18.49 12.37 15.83
CA ALA A 268 19.06 11.70 16.98
C ALA A 268 19.83 10.44 16.53
N ASN A 269 20.84 10.05 17.31
CA ASN A 269 21.61 8.81 17.06
C ASN A 269 20.83 7.53 17.44
N LYS A 270 19.49 7.58 17.43
CA LYS A 270 18.59 6.49 17.81
C LYS A 270 17.50 6.37 16.76
N GLU A 271 17.11 5.14 16.45
CA GLU A 271 16.02 4.87 15.52
C GLU A 271 14.68 5.40 16.04
N VAL A 272 13.87 5.94 15.13
CA VAL A 272 12.51 6.42 15.41
C VAL A 272 11.55 5.24 15.32
N LYS A 273 10.95 4.88 16.46
CA LYS A 273 9.94 3.82 16.55
C LYS A 273 8.61 4.25 15.92
N SER A 274 7.76 3.29 15.58
CA SER A 274 6.45 3.51 14.93
C SER A 274 5.55 4.52 15.67
N GLU A 275 5.42 4.43 16.99
CA GLU A 275 4.63 5.40 17.78
C GLU A 275 5.16 6.84 17.67
N MET A 276 6.49 7.03 17.69
CA MET A 276 7.09 8.35 17.52
C MET A 276 6.94 8.83 16.07
N ALA A 277 7.10 7.95 15.09
CA ALA A 277 6.88 8.27 13.68
C ALA A 277 5.43 8.73 13.43
N HIS A 278 4.45 8.08 14.06
CA HIS A 278 3.06 8.52 14.06
C HIS A 278 2.90 9.93 14.67
N GLN A 279 3.50 10.21 15.82
CA GLN A 279 3.44 11.55 16.41
C GLN A 279 4.11 12.64 15.53
N LEU A 280 5.18 12.30 14.81
CA LEU A 280 5.79 13.20 13.83
C LEU A 280 4.89 13.41 12.60
N TYR A 281 4.20 12.36 12.14
CA TYR A 281 3.19 12.46 11.09
C TYR A 281 2.05 13.39 11.50
N VAL A 282 1.48 13.21 12.70
CA VAL A 282 0.41 14.06 13.24
C VAL A 282 0.87 15.51 13.30
N TYR A 283 2.08 15.77 13.83
CA TYR A 283 2.64 17.12 13.86
C TYR A 283 2.74 17.74 12.45
N GLN A 284 3.30 17.00 11.49
CA GLN A 284 3.45 17.46 10.10
C GLN A 284 2.09 17.74 9.44
N ALA A 285 1.13 16.83 9.60
CA ALA A 285 -0.23 16.98 9.09
C ALA A 285 -0.91 18.23 9.68
N MET A 286 -0.74 18.46 10.98
CA MET A 286 -1.27 19.65 11.66
C MET A 286 -0.64 20.94 11.16
N ILE A 287 0.67 20.98 10.91
CA ILE A 287 1.34 22.14 10.30
C ILE A 287 0.79 22.39 8.89
N PHE A 288 0.63 21.36 8.06
CA PHE A 288 0.05 21.53 6.73
C PHE A 288 -1.43 21.91 6.76
N SER A 289 -2.17 21.50 7.79
CA SER A 289 -3.58 21.85 7.94
C SER A 289 -3.82 23.37 8.02
N LEU A 290 -2.80 24.16 8.40
CA LEU A 290 -2.84 25.63 8.42
C LEU A 290 -2.95 26.23 7.01
N LEU A 291 -2.61 25.46 5.97
CA LEU A 291 -2.74 25.88 4.57
C LEU A 291 -4.18 25.75 4.06
N ASN A 292 -5.05 25.03 4.78
CA ASN A 292 -6.42 24.75 4.33
C ASN A 292 -7.27 25.99 4.10
N ASP A 293 -7.07 27.05 4.89
CA ASP A 293 -7.79 28.32 4.69
C ASP A 293 -7.47 28.92 3.32
N LYS A 294 -6.20 28.85 2.91
CA LYS A 294 -5.75 29.32 1.58
C LYS A 294 -6.25 28.40 0.46
N ILE A 295 -6.33 27.10 0.71
CA ILE A 295 -6.85 26.11 -0.24
C ILE A 295 -8.33 26.34 -0.52
N LYS A 296 -9.13 26.65 0.52
CA LYS A 296 -10.58 26.85 0.43
C LYS A 296 -10.94 28.23 -0.12
N MET A 297 -10.09 29.23 0.07
CA MET A 297 -10.34 30.59 -0.44
C MET A 297 -10.19 30.61 -1.96
N LYS A 298 -11.27 30.97 -2.66
CA LYS A 298 -11.29 31.10 -4.12
C LYS A 298 -10.88 32.51 -4.58
N GLY A 299 -10.37 32.60 -5.80
CA GLY A 299 -10.10 33.87 -6.49
C GLY A 299 -11.35 34.74 -6.58
N ASN A 300 -11.24 36.01 -6.20
CA ASN A 300 -12.29 37.01 -6.32
C ASN A 300 -11.70 38.30 -6.91
N PRO A 301 -12.17 38.78 -8.09
CA PRO A 301 -11.67 40.01 -8.70
C PRO A 301 -11.76 41.25 -7.81
N LEU A 302 -12.69 41.27 -6.85
CA LEU A 302 -12.86 42.35 -5.88
C LEU A 302 -11.81 42.34 -4.76
N ASN A 303 -11.01 41.27 -4.64
CA ASN A 303 -9.97 41.15 -3.63
C ASN A 303 -8.72 41.97 -4.01
N GLN A 304 -8.57 43.15 -3.42
CA GLN A 304 -7.44 44.04 -3.68
C GLN A 304 -6.08 43.38 -3.40
N ASN A 305 -5.95 42.63 -2.31
CA ASN A 305 -4.69 41.95 -1.95
C ASN A 305 -4.23 40.94 -3.02
N LEU A 306 -5.18 40.28 -3.69
CA LEU A 306 -4.89 39.34 -4.77
C LEU A 306 -4.38 40.07 -6.01
N ASN A 307 -5.04 41.18 -6.38
CA ASN A 307 -4.62 42.01 -7.51
C ASN A 307 -3.24 42.64 -7.28
N GLU A 308 -2.96 43.10 -6.06
CA GLU A 308 -1.63 43.59 -5.67
C GLU A 308 -0.57 42.49 -5.79
N SER A 309 -0.90 41.27 -5.35
CA SER A 309 0.01 40.13 -5.48
C SER A 309 0.28 39.80 -6.95
N LEU A 310 -0.73 39.87 -7.83
CA LEU A 310 -0.54 39.65 -9.28
C LEU A 310 0.39 40.71 -9.89
N ASP A 311 0.24 41.97 -9.49
CA ASP A 311 1.13 43.03 -9.94
C ASP A 311 2.56 42.86 -9.41
N ILE A 312 2.75 42.36 -8.17
CA ILE A 312 4.07 42.01 -7.65
C ILE A 312 4.76 40.95 -8.52
N LEU A 313 4.06 39.85 -8.86
CA LEU A 313 4.63 38.79 -9.70
C LEU A 313 5.08 39.33 -11.07
N ARG A 314 4.23 40.16 -11.67
CA ARG A 314 4.48 40.82 -12.95
C ARG A 314 5.71 41.74 -12.89
N LYS A 315 5.76 42.62 -11.89
CA LYS A 315 6.87 43.57 -11.70
C LYS A 315 8.20 42.88 -11.46
N VAL A 316 8.23 41.86 -10.60
CA VAL A 316 9.47 41.11 -10.33
C VAL A 316 9.96 40.41 -11.60
N ALA A 317 9.07 39.85 -12.42
CA ALA A 317 9.45 39.15 -13.65
C ALA A 317 9.93 40.09 -14.77
N PHE A 318 9.31 41.26 -14.96
CA PHE A 318 9.53 42.08 -16.17
C PHE A 318 10.12 43.47 -15.95
N GLU A 319 10.08 43.98 -14.71
CA GLU A 319 10.53 45.34 -14.36
C GLU A 319 11.72 45.33 -13.39
N SER A 320 12.16 44.16 -12.91
CA SER A 320 13.34 44.07 -12.04
C SER A 320 14.64 44.40 -12.79
N ASP A 321 15.55 45.13 -12.13
CA ASP A 321 16.89 45.43 -12.64
C ASP A 321 17.70 44.18 -13.03
N MET A 322 17.36 43.02 -12.48
CA MET A 322 18.01 41.74 -12.79
C MET A 322 17.66 41.21 -14.18
N VAL A 323 16.54 41.65 -14.77
CA VAL A 323 16.17 41.37 -16.16
C VAL A 323 17.15 42.02 -17.14
N ALA A 324 17.70 43.20 -16.77
CA ALA A 324 18.71 43.90 -17.56
C ALA A 324 20.07 43.16 -17.57
N MET A 325 20.38 42.40 -16.52
CA MET A 325 21.62 41.60 -16.41
C MET A 325 21.58 40.31 -17.25
N HIS A 326 20.39 39.74 -17.50
CA HIS A 326 20.21 38.56 -18.37
C HIS A 326 20.12 38.90 -19.87
N GLY A 327 20.52 40.12 -20.28
CA GLY A 327 20.67 40.52 -21.69
C GLY A 327 19.39 41.03 -22.36
N GLY A 328 18.30 41.26 -21.62
CA GLY A 328 17.05 41.84 -22.15
C GLY A 328 16.90 43.32 -21.83
N ARG A 329 16.30 44.11 -22.74
CA ARG A 329 15.64 45.38 -22.35
C ARG A 329 14.43 45.05 -21.47
N PRO A 330 13.97 45.95 -20.58
CA PRO A 330 12.69 45.78 -19.90
C PRO A 330 11.60 45.44 -20.92
N LEU A 331 11.01 44.25 -20.82
CA LEU A 331 9.98 43.76 -21.74
C LEU A 331 8.61 44.38 -21.45
N SER A 332 8.46 44.99 -20.27
CA SER A 332 7.31 45.78 -19.85
C SER A 332 7.31 47.12 -20.58
N GLN A 333 6.40 47.29 -21.55
CA GLN A 333 6.03 48.60 -22.06
C GLN A 333 4.84 49.09 -21.25
N ALA A 334 4.94 50.28 -20.65
CA ALA A 334 3.85 50.91 -19.91
C ALA A 334 2.56 50.87 -20.73
N GLY A 335 1.57 50.08 -20.30
CA GLY A 335 0.22 50.05 -20.89
C GLY A 335 -0.30 48.72 -21.44
N ASN A 336 0.37 47.56 -21.27
CA ASN A 336 -0.15 46.30 -21.81
C ASN A 336 -0.05 45.09 -20.84
N GLN A 337 -0.63 45.22 -19.64
CA GLN A 337 -0.62 44.20 -18.58
C GLN A 337 -1.11 42.81 -19.04
N SER A 338 -2.11 42.76 -19.92
CA SER A 338 -2.62 41.51 -20.52
C SER A 338 -1.51 40.71 -21.24
N LYS A 339 -0.57 41.38 -21.91
CA LYS A 339 0.56 40.68 -22.57
C LYS A 339 1.52 40.09 -21.56
N ASP A 340 1.76 40.78 -20.44
CA ASP A 340 2.62 40.28 -19.37
C ASP A 340 1.99 39.06 -18.68
N PHE A 341 0.69 39.07 -18.42
CA PHE A 341 -0.02 37.92 -17.86
C PHE A 341 -0.07 36.73 -18.82
N LYS A 342 -0.22 36.97 -20.14
CA LYS A 342 -0.06 35.92 -21.15
C LYS A 342 1.35 35.30 -21.09
N ARG A 343 2.39 36.13 -21.00
CA ARG A 343 3.80 35.71 -20.90
C ARG A 343 4.11 34.95 -19.60
N LEU A 344 3.41 35.26 -18.51
CA LEU A 344 3.49 34.48 -17.26
C LEU A 344 2.77 33.13 -17.35
N GLY A 345 2.01 32.86 -18.43
CA GLY A 345 1.30 31.61 -18.64
C GLY A 345 -0.02 31.52 -17.88
N PHE A 346 -0.71 32.64 -17.66
CA PHE A 346 -2.11 32.64 -17.20
C PHE A 346 -3.05 32.28 -18.35
N VAL A 347 -4.12 31.55 -18.04
CA VAL A 347 -5.14 31.14 -19.01
C VAL A 347 -6.13 32.28 -19.23
N ASN A 348 -6.68 32.86 -18.15
CA ASN A 348 -7.58 34.00 -18.22
C ASN A 348 -6.79 35.32 -18.28
N ILE A 349 -6.35 35.70 -19.48
CA ILE A 349 -5.49 36.88 -19.69
C ILE A 349 -6.13 38.20 -19.22
N ASP A 350 -7.44 38.37 -19.45
CA ASP A 350 -8.17 39.59 -19.07
C ASP A 350 -8.51 39.65 -17.58
N SER A 351 -8.57 38.48 -16.92
CA SER A 351 -8.82 38.38 -15.49
C SER A 351 -8.06 37.18 -14.89
N PRO A 352 -6.75 37.32 -14.63
CA PRO A 352 -5.91 36.23 -14.11
C PRO A 352 -6.39 35.67 -12.77
N VAL A 353 -7.18 36.46 -12.04
CA VAL A 353 -7.84 36.05 -10.79
C VAL A 353 -8.74 34.82 -11.00
N MET A 354 -9.36 34.68 -12.18
CA MET A 354 -10.26 33.58 -12.49
C MET A 354 -9.55 32.22 -12.53
N ASP A 355 -8.24 32.19 -12.79
CA ASP A 355 -7.43 30.95 -12.75
C ASP A 355 -7.39 30.33 -11.34
N PHE A 356 -7.70 31.11 -10.29
CA PHE A 356 -7.75 30.66 -8.90
C PHE A 356 -9.19 30.36 -8.41
N SER A 357 -10.15 30.20 -9.32
CA SER A 357 -11.56 29.92 -8.96
C SER A 357 -11.77 28.50 -8.44
N ASP A 358 -10.91 27.57 -8.86
CA ASP A 358 -10.98 26.17 -8.47
C ASP A 358 -10.37 25.93 -7.08
N SER A 359 -11.03 25.10 -6.27
CA SER A 359 -10.58 24.69 -4.94
C SER A 359 -10.81 23.19 -4.78
N PRO A 360 -9.77 22.40 -4.49
CA PRO A 360 -8.35 22.79 -4.39
C PRO A 360 -7.73 23.19 -5.75
N PRO A 361 -6.70 24.07 -5.79
CA PRO A 361 -5.89 24.57 -4.67
C PRO A 361 -6.21 26.00 -4.18
N GLY A 362 -7.25 26.67 -4.71
CA GLY A 362 -7.66 28.00 -4.27
C GLY A 362 -6.56 29.06 -4.42
N LEU A 363 -6.31 29.85 -3.36
CA LEU A 363 -5.28 30.90 -3.33
C LEU A 363 -3.91 30.41 -2.82
N LEU A 364 -3.75 29.13 -2.49
CA LEU A 364 -2.44 28.59 -2.09
C LEU A 364 -1.35 28.73 -3.17
N PRO A 365 -1.60 28.50 -4.48
CA PRO A 365 -0.58 28.69 -5.51
C PRO A 365 -0.10 30.14 -5.56
N MET A 366 -1.02 31.09 -5.38
CA MET A 366 -0.67 32.52 -5.34
C MET A 366 0.32 32.83 -4.22
N HIS A 367 0.09 32.27 -3.03
CA HIS A 367 1.01 32.40 -1.91
C HIS A 367 2.39 31.84 -2.22
N ALA A 368 2.43 30.63 -2.79
CA ALA A 368 3.68 29.95 -3.14
C ALA A 368 4.46 30.68 -4.25
N MET A 369 3.77 31.21 -5.27
CA MET A 369 4.36 32.02 -6.34
C MET A 369 4.97 33.31 -5.79
N ILE A 370 4.26 34.02 -4.90
CA ILE A 370 4.78 35.23 -4.25
C ILE A 370 5.98 34.94 -3.37
N TYR A 371 5.95 33.81 -2.65
CA TYR A 371 7.10 33.36 -1.87
C TYR A 371 8.31 33.15 -2.79
N PHE A 372 8.13 32.42 -3.89
CA PHE A 372 9.18 32.15 -4.86
C PHE A 372 9.76 33.43 -5.45
N SER A 373 8.90 34.38 -5.86
CA SER A 373 9.34 35.65 -6.46
C SER A 373 10.11 36.54 -5.49
N LYS A 374 9.79 36.50 -4.18
CA LYS A 374 10.43 37.35 -3.16
C LYS A 374 11.66 36.73 -2.52
N LYS A 375 11.64 35.42 -2.26
CA LYS A 375 12.72 34.72 -1.54
C LYS A 375 13.79 34.17 -2.49
N HIS A 376 13.39 33.68 -3.65
CA HIS A 376 14.26 33.08 -4.66
C HIS A 376 14.14 33.81 -5.99
N GLN A 377 14.23 35.15 -5.94
CA GLN A 377 13.98 36.05 -7.07
C GLN A 377 14.76 35.67 -8.34
N ASP A 378 16.05 35.35 -8.20
CA ASP A 378 16.91 34.92 -9.34
C ASP A 378 16.38 33.66 -10.03
N GLN A 379 15.96 32.67 -9.22
CA GLN A 379 15.44 31.40 -9.75
C GLN A 379 14.07 31.60 -10.39
N TYR A 380 13.23 32.47 -9.80
CA TYR A 380 11.94 32.85 -10.37
C TYR A 380 12.10 33.52 -11.74
N ILE A 381 12.94 34.56 -11.83
CA ILE A 381 13.20 35.27 -13.09
C ILE A 381 13.77 34.30 -14.13
N LYS A 382 14.72 33.45 -13.73
CA LYS A 382 15.30 32.43 -14.62
C LYS A 382 14.23 31.49 -15.19
N VAL A 383 13.34 30.93 -14.36
CA VAL A 383 12.26 30.04 -14.82
C VAL A 383 11.32 30.75 -15.81
N VAL A 384 10.94 31.99 -15.54
CA VAL A 384 10.06 32.75 -16.43
C VAL A 384 10.75 33.09 -17.75
N MET A 385 11.97 33.62 -17.70
CA MET A 385 12.71 34.07 -18.89
C MET A 385 13.15 32.92 -19.81
N GLU A 386 13.54 31.78 -19.24
CA GLU A 386 13.91 30.59 -20.02
C GLU A 386 12.74 30.09 -20.89
N ASN A 387 11.49 30.28 -20.46
CA ASN A 387 10.33 29.87 -21.23
C ASN A 387 9.99 30.81 -22.39
N LEU A 388 10.17 32.12 -22.20
CA LEU A 388 9.89 33.14 -23.21
C LEU A 388 10.84 33.10 -24.43
N SER A 389 11.96 32.41 -24.31
CA SER A 389 12.98 32.30 -25.36
C SER A 389 12.75 31.13 -26.34
N ARG A 390 11.73 30.29 -26.12
CA ARG A 390 11.57 28.99 -26.80
C ARG A 390 10.48 28.93 -27.87
N GLY A 391 9.72 30.02 -28.07
CA GLY A 391 8.65 30.15 -29.06
C GLY A 391 7.30 29.60 -28.58
N ASP A 392 6.21 30.24 -29.01
CA ASP A 392 4.84 30.12 -28.45
C ASP A 392 4.30 28.70 -28.21
N GLU A 393 4.69 27.68 -28.99
CA GLU A 393 4.18 26.30 -28.83
C GLU A 393 4.94 25.44 -27.81
N CYS A 394 6.18 25.84 -27.47
CA CYS A 394 7.09 25.10 -26.60
C CYS A 394 7.25 25.72 -25.19
N GLU A 395 6.59 26.85 -24.93
CA GLU A 395 6.69 27.57 -23.67
C GLU A 395 5.98 26.79 -22.55
N CYS A 396 6.66 26.59 -21.42
CA CYS A 396 6.01 26.06 -20.23
C CYS A 396 5.25 27.19 -19.54
N PRO A 397 3.91 27.12 -19.42
CA PRO A 397 3.12 28.19 -18.83
C PRO A 397 3.34 28.22 -17.31
N PHE A 398 4.10 29.19 -16.81
CA PHE A 398 4.51 29.23 -15.40
C PHE A 398 3.32 29.28 -14.43
N ALA A 399 2.33 30.13 -14.65
CA ALA A 399 1.18 30.27 -13.76
C ALA A 399 0.29 29.02 -13.78
N GLN A 400 -0.09 28.52 -14.96
CA GLN A 400 -0.85 27.29 -15.09
C GLN A 400 -0.12 26.08 -14.46
N SER A 401 1.19 25.96 -14.70
CA SER A 401 2.03 24.91 -14.09
C SER A 401 2.10 25.03 -12.58
N SER A 402 2.19 26.25 -12.06
CA SER A 402 2.22 26.52 -10.61
C SER A 402 0.91 26.08 -9.94
N ILE A 403 -0.24 26.43 -10.53
CA ILE A 403 -1.56 26.02 -10.01
C ILE A 403 -1.72 24.50 -10.04
N ALA A 404 -1.39 23.86 -11.17
CA ALA A 404 -1.47 22.42 -11.31
C ALA A 404 -0.51 21.69 -10.35
N LEU A 405 0.72 22.22 -10.19
CA LEU A 405 1.70 21.69 -9.25
C LEU A 405 1.21 21.80 -7.81
N THR A 406 0.73 22.97 -7.38
CA THR A 406 0.21 23.14 -6.00
C THR A 406 -0.91 22.16 -5.72
N LYS A 407 -1.85 21.95 -6.66
CA LYS A 407 -2.91 20.95 -6.53
C LYS A 407 -2.34 19.54 -6.34
N MET A 408 -1.39 19.16 -7.19
CA MET A 408 -0.70 17.87 -7.09
C MET A 408 0.05 17.71 -5.76
N LEU A 409 0.72 18.75 -5.27
CA LEU A 409 1.42 18.71 -3.98
C LEU A 409 0.42 18.54 -2.82
N CYS A 410 -0.75 19.18 -2.88
CA CYS A 410 -1.81 18.94 -1.89
C CYS A 410 -2.29 17.48 -1.90
N GLU A 411 -2.42 16.86 -3.07
CA GLU A 411 -2.78 15.44 -3.20
C GLU A 411 -1.69 14.51 -2.62
N ILE A 412 -0.43 14.73 -3.02
CA ILE A 412 0.71 13.89 -2.57
C ILE A 412 0.88 13.98 -1.05
N LEU A 413 0.83 15.19 -0.49
CA LEU A 413 1.03 15.43 0.94
C LEU A 413 -0.24 15.21 1.76
N LYS A 414 -1.34 14.77 1.12
CA LYS A 414 -2.65 14.55 1.75
C LYS A 414 -3.07 15.74 2.62
N ILE A 415 -2.95 16.96 2.08
CA ILE A 415 -3.43 18.18 2.74
C ILE A 415 -4.96 18.23 2.57
N THR A 416 -5.62 17.29 3.22
CA THR A 416 -7.08 17.22 3.31
C THR A 416 -7.50 18.09 4.48
N GLY A 417 -8.66 18.73 4.37
CA GLY A 417 -9.25 19.49 5.48
C GLY A 417 -9.70 18.62 6.67
N GLU A 418 -9.25 17.37 6.71
CA GLU A 418 -9.65 16.29 7.59
C GLU A 418 -8.63 16.11 8.72
N PRO A 419 -9.03 15.53 9.87
CA PRO A 419 -8.08 15.20 10.91
C PRO A 419 -7.02 14.20 10.43
N PRO A 420 -5.80 14.22 11.01
CA PRO A 420 -4.77 13.22 10.71
C PRO A 420 -5.27 11.80 10.93
N SER A 421 -4.78 10.85 10.12
CA SER A 421 -5.09 9.42 10.29
C SER A 421 -4.55 8.89 11.62
N GLU A 422 -5.32 8.06 12.30
CA GLU A 422 -4.94 7.44 13.58
C GLU A 422 -3.83 6.38 13.46
N THR A 423 -3.56 5.88 12.25
CA THR A 423 -2.64 4.74 12.03
C THR A 423 -1.45 5.06 11.15
N SER A 424 -1.43 6.22 10.49
CA SER A 424 -0.34 6.59 9.58
C SER A 424 0.91 7.00 10.35
N ASP A 425 2.07 6.52 9.90
CA ASP A 425 3.40 6.88 10.43
C ASP A 425 4.29 7.54 9.36
N GLU A 426 3.70 7.92 8.23
CA GLU A 426 4.41 8.48 7.08
C GLU A 426 4.70 9.98 7.25
N TYR A 427 5.90 10.32 7.71
CA TYR A 427 6.39 11.71 7.76
C TYR A 427 7.63 11.90 6.88
N TYR A 428 7.89 13.15 6.46
CA TYR A 428 9.05 13.48 5.63
C TYR A 428 9.97 14.46 6.38
N PRO A 429 11.20 14.04 6.74
CA PRO A 429 12.13 14.86 7.54
C PRO A 429 12.44 16.24 6.94
N ILE A 430 12.41 16.38 5.61
CA ILE A 430 12.63 17.66 4.93
C ILE A 430 11.68 18.76 5.41
N PHE A 431 10.45 18.44 5.81
CA PHE A 431 9.47 19.46 6.22
C PHE A 431 9.73 20.02 7.62
N PHE A 432 10.65 19.41 8.37
CA PHE A 432 11.06 19.90 9.68
C PHE A 432 12.24 20.87 9.61
N THR A 433 12.80 21.14 8.42
CA THR A 433 14.03 21.95 8.29
C THR A 433 13.79 23.46 8.24
N THR A 434 12.58 23.90 7.92
CA THR A 434 12.22 25.32 7.77
C THR A 434 10.76 25.54 8.15
N ASP A 435 10.39 26.76 8.52
CA ASP A 435 9.00 27.10 8.87
C ASP A 435 8.10 27.23 7.64
N ASN A 436 8.67 27.61 6.49
CA ASN A 436 7.94 27.75 5.20
C ASN A 436 8.19 26.52 4.31
N ALA A 437 8.02 25.33 4.88
CA ALA A 437 8.50 24.11 4.24
C ALA A 437 7.73 23.74 2.97
N PHE A 438 6.43 24.04 2.94
CA PHE A 438 5.61 23.88 1.75
C PHE A 438 6.10 24.79 0.62
N GLU A 439 6.38 26.06 0.90
CA GLU A 439 6.82 27.03 -0.08
C GLU A 439 8.20 26.69 -0.64
N GLU A 440 9.16 26.34 0.21
CA GLU A 440 10.49 25.89 -0.22
C GLU A 440 10.40 24.63 -1.09
N PHE A 441 9.55 23.68 -0.70
CA PHE A 441 9.31 22.47 -1.48
C PHE A 441 8.65 22.77 -2.84
N PHE A 442 7.68 23.69 -2.89
CA PHE A 442 7.10 24.19 -4.13
C PHE A 442 8.16 24.82 -5.03
N CYS A 443 9.07 25.63 -4.49
CA CYS A 443 10.14 26.27 -5.26
C CYS A 443 11.08 25.25 -5.91
N ILE A 444 11.37 24.14 -5.24
CA ILE A 444 12.13 23.02 -5.81
C ILE A 444 11.33 22.34 -6.92
N CYS A 445 10.05 22.05 -6.67
CA CYS A 445 9.22 21.30 -7.60
C CYS A 445 8.86 22.11 -8.87
N ILE A 446 8.68 23.43 -8.80
CA ILE A 446 8.40 24.24 -10.01
C ILE A 446 9.62 24.33 -10.93
N GLN A 447 10.83 24.32 -10.36
CA GLN A 447 12.07 24.20 -11.14
C GLN A 447 12.20 22.83 -11.81
N LEU A 448 11.78 21.76 -11.10
CA LEU A 448 11.69 20.41 -11.65
C LEU A 448 10.71 20.36 -12.83
N VAL A 449 9.51 20.94 -12.69
CA VAL A 449 8.53 21.03 -13.80
C VAL A 449 9.17 21.65 -15.04
N ASN A 450 9.80 22.82 -14.89
CA ASN A 450 10.45 23.51 -16.00
C ASN A 450 11.57 22.67 -16.64
N ARG A 451 12.33 21.94 -15.82
CA ARG A 451 13.38 21.05 -16.30
C ARG A 451 12.82 19.84 -17.05
N THR A 452 11.88 19.10 -16.47
CA THR A 452 11.26 17.91 -17.08
C THR A 452 10.56 18.29 -18.39
N TRP A 453 9.90 19.43 -18.43
CA TRP A 453 9.32 20.00 -19.67
C TRP A 453 10.37 20.13 -20.79
N ARG A 454 11.57 20.62 -20.47
CA ARG A 454 12.69 20.72 -21.44
C ARG A 454 13.23 19.36 -21.85
N GLU A 455 13.43 18.45 -20.89
CA GLU A 455 13.94 17.11 -21.15
C GLU A 455 13.01 16.32 -22.09
N MET A 456 11.69 16.50 -21.92
CA MET A 456 10.68 15.89 -22.77
C MET A 456 10.49 16.60 -24.12
N ARG A 457 11.10 17.78 -24.32
CA ARG A 457 10.82 18.67 -25.47
C ARG A 457 9.31 18.88 -25.66
N ALA A 458 8.61 19.08 -24.54
CA ALA A 458 7.16 19.11 -24.49
C ALA A 458 6.58 20.36 -25.17
N THR A 459 5.36 20.19 -25.70
CA THR A 459 4.50 21.27 -26.18
C THR A 459 3.30 21.46 -25.25
N SER A 460 2.50 22.50 -25.46
CA SER A 460 1.27 22.74 -24.68
C SER A 460 0.33 21.53 -24.63
N GLY A 461 0.31 20.68 -25.67
CA GLY A 461 -0.51 19.45 -25.70
C GLY A 461 0.00 18.34 -24.78
N ASP A 462 1.27 18.36 -24.38
CA ASP A 462 1.89 17.36 -23.51
C ASP A 462 1.79 17.71 -22.02
N PHE A 463 1.15 18.82 -21.67
CA PHE A 463 1.11 19.35 -20.31
C PHE A 463 0.76 18.30 -19.25
N ASN A 464 -0.33 17.57 -19.44
CA ASN A 464 -0.76 16.54 -18.49
C ASN A 464 0.25 15.39 -18.36
N ARG A 465 0.95 15.03 -19.45
CA ARG A 465 1.98 13.98 -19.43
C ARG A 465 3.21 14.44 -18.66
N VAL A 466 3.65 15.68 -18.86
CA VAL A 466 4.76 16.28 -18.10
C VAL A 466 4.42 16.30 -16.61
N MET A 467 3.21 16.75 -16.25
CA MET A 467 2.77 16.75 -14.85
C MET A 467 2.73 15.33 -14.26
N ALA A 468 2.28 14.32 -15.01
CA ALA A 468 2.31 12.94 -14.54
C ALA A 468 3.73 12.43 -14.26
N VAL A 469 4.70 12.71 -15.14
CA VAL A 469 6.11 12.38 -14.92
C VAL A 469 6.67 13.10 -13.70
N VAL A 470 6.34 14.39 -13.53
CA VAL A 470 6.77 15.17 -12.36
C VAL A 470 6.18 14.60 -11.07
N LYS A 471 4.91 14.15 -11.09
CA LYS A 471 4.28 13.47 -9.95
C LYS A 471 5.10 12.24 -9.53
N GLU A 472 5.47 11.40 -10.48
CA GLU A 472 6.32 10.22 -10.24
C GLU A 472 7.69 10.61 -9.68
N GLN A 473 8.34 11.64 -10.25
CA GLN A 473 9.62 12.13 -9.74
C GLN A 473 9.53 12.58 -8.27
N ILE A 474 8.47 13.31 -7.92
CA ILE A 474 8.25 13.81 -6.56
C ILE A 474 7.96 12.66 -5.60
N VAL A 475 7.01 11.78 -5.91
CA VAL A 475 6.60 10.67 -5.04
C VAL A 475 7.78 9.74 -4.76
N ARG A 476 8.56 9.37 -5.79
CA ARG A 476 9.76 8.53 -5.63
C ARG A 476 10.82 9.22 -4.77
N SER A 477 11.06 10.50 -5.02
CA SER A 477 12.05 11.28 -4.26
C SER A 477 11.67 11.49 -2.79
N LEU A 478 10.37 11.56 -2.49
CA LEU A 478 9.85 11.62 -1.12
C LEU A 478 10.01 10.26 -0.40
N GLY A 479 9.88 9.15 -1.12
CA GLY A 479 10.08 7.79 -0.60
C GLY A 479 11.47 7.54 0.02
N GLU A 480 12.49 8.25 -0.46
CA GLU A 480 13.88 8.17 0.05
C GLU A 480 14.08 8.87 1.42
N ARG A 481 13.08 9.60 1.94
CA ARG A 481 13.10 10.25 3.27
C ARG A 481 14.37 11.08 3.57
N HIS A 482 14.77 11.91 2.60
CA HIS A 482 15.91 12.83 2.72
C HIS A 482 15.86 13.70 4.00
N SER A 483 17.03 14.02 4.58
CA SER A 483 17.13 14.76 5.85
C SER A 483 17.20 16.28 5.69
N THR A 484 17.43 16.78 4.48
CA THR A 484 17.46 18.22 4.14
C THR A 484 16.81 18.51 2.80
N MET A 485 16.31 19.74 2.64
CA MET A 485 15.81 20.25 1.36
C MET A 485 16.88 20.22 0.26
N ASP A 486 18.16 20.48 0.59
CA ASP A 486 19.25 20.43 -0.39
C ASP A 486 19.54 19.01 -0.89
N GLN A 487 19.51 18.01 0.01
CA GLN A 487 19.66 16.60 -0.38
C GLN A 487 18.52 16.19 -1.31
N TYR A 488 17.28 16.52 -0.95
CA TYR A 488 16.11 16.28 -1.79
C TYR A 488 16.24 16.98 -3.15
N LYS A 489 16.59 18.26 -3.16
CA LYS A 489 16.79 19.07 -4.38
C LYS A 489 17.84 18.44 -5.30
N ASN A 490 18.97 18.00 -4.76
CA ASN A 490 20.03 17.37 -5.54
C ASN A 490 19.60 16.01 -6.09
N TYR A 491 18.92 15.19 -5.29
CA TYR A 491 18.40 13.90 -5.73
C TYR A 491 17.37 14.03 -6.84
N VAL A 492 16.33 14.84 -6.63
CA VAL A 492 15.27 15.02 -7.63
C VAL A 492 15.77 15.69 -8.91
N SER A 493 16.81 16.52 -8.79
CA SER A 493 17.51 17.07 -9.96
C SER A 493 18.33 16.00 -10.70
N ASN A 494 18.80 14.94 -10.06
CA ASN A 494 19.51 13.87 -10.76
C ASN A 494 18.56 12.83 -11.37
N LEU A 495 17.33 12.75 -10.86
CA LEU A 495 16.27 11.86 -11.35
C LEU A 495 15.60 12.41 -12.62
N GLY A 496 16.35 12.43 -13.73
CA GLY A 496 15.87 12.93 -15.02
C GLY A 496 14.80 12.04 -15.68
N PHE A 497 14.15 12.59 -16.70
CA PHE A 497 13.05 11.95 -17.44
C PHE A 497 13.41 10.54 -17.94
N THR A 498 14.57 10.35 -18.56
CA THR A 498 15.01 9.05 -19.09
C THR A 498 15.13 7.98 -18.01
N GLN A 499 15.57 8.35 -16.81
CA GLN A 499 15.71 7.42 -15.70
C GLN A 499 14.34 7.00 -15.17
N ILE A 500 13.42 7.94 -15.01
CA ILE A 500 12.03 7.66 -14.62
C ILE A 500 11.37 6.72 -15.63
N LEU A 501 11.48 7.00 -16.93
CA LEU A 501 10.90 6.12 -17.95
C LEU A 501 11.43 4.69 -17.85
N LYS A 502 12.74 4.53 -17.63
CA LYS A 502 13.35 3.20 -17.48
C LYS A 502 12.79 2.47 -16.25
N LEU A 503 12.68 3.16 -15.12
CA LEU A 503 12.14 2.58 -13.88
C LEU A 503 10.66 2.19 -14.05
N MET A 504 9.85 3.07 -14.65
CA MET A 504 8.44 2.79 -14.93
C MET A 504 8.27 1.59 -15.89
N GLN A 505 9.12 1.48 -16.91
CA GLN A 505 9.10 0.32 -17.82
C GLN A 505 9.50 -0.98 -17.13
N GLN A 506 10.50 -0.93 -16.24
CA GLN A 506 10.93 -2.08 -15.46
C GLN A 506 9.81 -2.55 -14.52
N GLU A 507 9.22 -1.63 -13.77
CA GLU A 507 8.10 -1.92 -12.85
C GLU A 507 6.88 -2.46 -13.61
N PHE A 508 6.55 -1.88 -14.76
CA PHE A 508 5.49 -2.40 -15.62
C PHE A 508 5.77 -3.83 -16.10
N HIS A 509 7.01 -4.09 -16.53
CA HIS A 509 7.43 -5.42 -16.93
C HIS A 509 7.37 -6.42 -15.78
N GLU A 510 7.87 -6.05 -14.60
CA GLU A 510 7.82 -6.88 -13.39
C GLU A 510 6.39 -7.19 -12.95
N ARG A 511 5.49 -6.19 -12.93
CA ARG A 511 4.07 -6.38 -12.63
C ARG A 511 3.40 -7.31 -13.64
N THR A 512 3.64 -7.11 -14.93
CA THR A 512 3.10 -7.98 -15.98
C THR A 512 3.60 -9.42 -15.82
N MET A 513 4.88 -9.61 -15.47
CA MET A 513 5.45 -10.94 -15.23
C MET A 513 4.82 -11.62 -14.01
N LEU A 514 4.58 -10.88 -12.92
CA LEU A 514 3.90 -11.40 -11.73
C LEU A 514 2.44 -11.75 -12.02
N GLU A 515 1.73 -10.90 -12.77
CA GLU A 515 0.33 -11.14 -13.17
C GLU A 515 0.21 -12.39 -14.04
N LEU A 516 1.16 -12.64 -14.95
CA LEU A 516 1.19 -13.87 -15.74
C LEU A 516 1.45 -15.15 -14.92
N GLN A 517 2.00 -15.01 -13.71
CA GLN A 517 2.25 -16.12 -12.78
C GLN A 517 1.15 -16.31 -11.74
N ALA A 518 0.15 -15.43 -11.69
CA ALA A 518 -0.94 -15.53 -10.73
C ALA A 518 -1.73 -16.85 -10.92
N PRO A 519 -2.12 -17.55 -9.83
CA PRO A 519 -2.82 -18.85 -9.93
C PRO A 519 -4.05 -18.84 -10.86
N PRO A 520 -4.94 -17.82 -10.84
CA PRO A 520 -6.08 -17.76 -11.76
C PRO A 520 -5.67 -17.67 -13.24
N VAL A 521 -4.55 -16.99 -13.52
CA VAL A 521 -4.03 -16.83 -14.89
C VAL A 521 -3.40 -18.13 -15.39
N VAL A 522 -2.73 -18.87 -14.51
CA VAL A 522 -2.22 -20.22 -14.80
C VAL A 522 -3.36 -21.22 -15.04
N GLU A 523 -4.41 -21.18 -14.22
CA GLU A 523 -5.62 -22.00 -14.40
C GLU A 523 -6.31 -21.69 -15.74
N LEU A 524 -6.49 -20.40 -16.06
CA LEU A 524 -7.05 -19.97 -17.35
C LEU A 524 -6.20 -20.48 -18.52
N ARG A 525 -4.87 -20.38 -18.42
CA ARG A 525 -3.93 -20.91 -19.41
C ARG A 525 -4.14 -22.41 -19.63
N GLN A 526 -4.34 -23.19 -18.57
CA GLN A 526 -4.61 -24.63 -18.65
C GLN A 526 -5.98 -24.95 -19.25
N GLN A 527 -7.01 -24.14 -19.00
CA GLN A 527 -8.35 -24.32 -19.54
C GLN A 527 -8.42 -24.04 -21.05
N ILE A 528 -7.67 -23.05 -21.54
CA ILE A 528 -7.66 -22.63 -22.95
C ILE A 528 -6.77 -23.54 -23.81
N LEU A 529 -5.70 -24.10 -23.24
CA LEU A 529 -4.70 -24.89 -23.97
C LEU A 529 -5.29 -26.02 -24.85
N PRO A 530 -6.28 -26.82 -24.40
CA PRO A 530 -6.85 -27.89 -25.20
C PRO A 530 -7.58 -27.38 -26.45
N GLU A 531 -8.28 -26.25 -26.34
CA GLU A 531 -9.00 -25.63 -27.44
C GLU A 531 -8.02 -25.16 -28.52
N LEU A 532 -6.98 -24.42 -28.15
CA LEU A 532 -5.96 -23.96 -29.09
C LEU A 532 -5.18 -25.12 -29.73
N LYS A 533 -4.90 -26.17 -28.96
CA LYS A 533 -4.30 -27.40 -29.50
C LYS A 533 -5.18 -28.05 -30.55
N ASN A 534 -6.51 -28.00 -30.39
CA ASN A 534 -7.45 -28.50 -31.39
C ASN A 534 -7.47 -27.63 -32.66
N ILE A 535 -7.29 -26.31 -32.54
CA ILE A 535 -7.15 -25.41 -33.71
C ILE A 535 -5.91 -25.80 -34.52
N VAL A 536 -4.76 -25.97 -33.87
CA VAL A 536 -3.52 -26.41 -34.55
C VAL A 536 -3.71 -27.78 -35.19
N ARG A 537 -4.35 -28.74 -34.49
CA ARG A 537 -4.70 -30.05 -35.05
C ARG A 537 -5.56 -29.94 -36.31
N GLN A 538 -6.62 -29.13 -36.29
CA GLN A 538 -7.49 -28.93 -37.45
C GLN A 538 -6.72 -28.33 -38.62
N GLN A 539 -5.85 -27.35 -38.37
CA GLN A 539 -4.99 -26.77 -39.39
C GLN A 539 -4.09 -27.83 -40.05
N ARG A 540 -3.46 -28.72 -39.26
CA ARG A 540 -2.62 -29.81 -39.80
C ARG A 540 -3.45 -30.80 -40.63
N LEU A 541 -4.67 -31.13 -40.20
CA LEU A 541 -5.58 -31.99 -40.96
C LEU A 541 -6.03 -31.37 -42.28
N GLU A 542 -6.30 -30.07 -42.32
CA GLU A 542 -6.62 -29.37 -43.58
C GLU A 542 -5.43 -29.40 -44.55
N GLN A 543 -4.20 -29.22 -44.06
CA GLN A 543 -3.00 -29.34 -44.90
C GLN A 543 -2.79 -30.76 -45.44
N LEU A 544 -3.17 -31.80 -44.69
CA LEU A 544 -3.19 -33.17 -45.21
C LEU A 544 -4.25 -33.37 -46.31
N LYS A 545 -5.42 -32.72 -46.19
CA LYS A 545 -6.48 -32.78 -47.21
C LYS A 545 -6.08 -32.07 -48.51
N GLU A 546 -5.32 -30.98 -48.43
CA GLU A 546 -4.72 -30.32 -49.60
C GLU A 546 -3.79 -31.28 -50.35
N GLY A 547 -2.99 -32.05 -49.60
CA GLY A 547 -2.04 -33.01 -50.15
C GLY A 547 -0.72 -32.40 -50.57
N ARG A 548 0.28 -33.26 -50.75
CA ARG A 548 1.63 -32.88 -51.15
C ARG A 548 2.27 -33.95 -52.04
N LEU A 549 3.28 -33.50 -52.77
CA LEU A 549 4.12 -34.32 -53.64
C LEU A 549 5.38 -34.77 -52.87
N PHE A 550 5.70 -36.06 -53.02
CA PHE A 550 6.80 -36.75 -52.32
C PHE A 550 7.73 -37.42 -53.32
N ASP A 551 9.02 -37.49 -52.98
CA ASP A 551 10.02 -38.19 -53.78
C ASP A 551 10.03 -39.69 -53.41
N LYS A 552 10.10 -40.57 -54.41
CA LYS A 552 10.19 -42.03 -54.20
C LYS A 552 11.63 -42.53 -53.91
N GLY A 553 12.64 -41.68 -54.11
CA GLY A 553 14.05 -42.02 -53.94
C GLY A 553 14.61 -42.99 -55.01
N GLY A 554 15.93 -42.90 -55.23
CA GLY A 554 16.68 -43.79 -56.14
C GLY A 554 16.80 -43.29 -57.59
N LYS A 555 17.43 -44.10 -58.46
CA LYS A 555 17.58 -43.81 -59.91
C LYS A 555 16.35 -44.31 -60.66
N ARG A 556 15.28 -43.51 -60.71
CA ARG A 556 14.04 -43.79 -61.48
C ARG A 556 13.92 -42.81 -62.66
N HIS A 557 13.21 -43.21 -63.73
CA HIS A 557 12.89 -42.31 -64.83
C HIS A 557 12.02 -41.13 -64.34
N VAL A 558 12.14 -39.97 -64.98
CA VAL A 558 11.51 -38.69 -64.53
C VAL A 558 10.00 -38.83 -64.32
N ARG A 559 9.30 -39.65 -65.11
CA ARG A 559 7.85 -39.88 -64.99
C ARG A 559 7.42 -40.66 -63.73
N ASP A 560 8.33 -41.45 -63.14
CA ASP A 560 8.03 -42.30 -61.97
C ASP A 560 8.76 -41.84 -60.71
N LYS A 561 9.33 -40.63 -60.74
CA LYS A 561 10.17 -40.10 -59.67
C LYS A 561 9.35 -39.61 -58.46
N PHE A 562 8.17 -39.05 -58.72
CA PHE A 562 7.33 -38.43 -57.70
C PHE A 562 5.98 -39.11 -57.57
N TRP A 563 5.37 -38.95 -56.41
CA TRP A 563 4.01 -39.39 -56.13
C TRP A 563 3.29 -38.36 -55.28
N PHE A 564 1.97 -38.28 -55.44
CA PHE A 564 1.13 -37.36 -54.70
C PHE A 564 0.33 -38.14 -53.66
N CYS A 565 0.23 -37.59 -52.46
CA CYS A 565 -0.58 -38.14 -51.38
C CYS A 565 -1.46 -37.04 -50.77
N ARG A 566 -2.71 -37.37 -50.47
CA ARG A 566 -3.65 -36.48 -49.76
C ARG A 566 -4.65 -37.26 -48.92
N LEU A 567 -5.15 -36.61 -47.88
CA LEU A 567 -6.18 -37.16 -47.01
C LEU A 567 -7.58 -36.94 -47.58
N SER A 568 -8.43 -37.94 -47.47
CA SER A 568 -9.85 -37.84 -47.82
C SER A 568 -10.60 -36.86 -46.91
N PRO A 569 -11.61 -36.12 -47.41
CA PRO A 569 -12.37 -35.17 -46.60
C PRO A 569 -13.01 -35.76 -45.33
N ASN A 570 -13.35 -37.05 -45.34
CA ASN A 570 -13.92 -37.78 -44.20
C ASN A 570 -12.87 -38.30 -43.21
N LEU A 571 -11.59 -37.99 -43.41
CA LEU A 571 -10.44 -38.38 -42.57
C LEU A 571 -10.17 -39.91 -42.50
N LYS A 572 -10.79 -40.72 -43.37
CA LYS A 572 -10.69 -42.20 -43.28
C LYS A 572 -9.62 -42.82 -44.16
N PHE A 573 -9.18 -42.16 -45.23
CA PHE A 573 -8.27 -42.72 -46.22
C PHE A 573 -7.17 -41.74 -46.65
N LEU A 574 -5.95 -42.25 -46.80
CA LEU A 574 -4.89 -41.58 -47.56
C LEU A 574 -4.97 -42.07 -49.01
N HIS A 575 -5.22 -41.15 -49.92
CA HIS A 575 -5.25 -41.40 -51.35
C HIS A 575 -3.89 -41.06 -51.92
N TYR A 576 -3.34 -41.94 -52.75
CA TYR A 576 -2.04 -41.72 -53.33
C TYR A 576 -1.86 -42.35 -54.71
N GLY A 577 -0.92 -41.80 -55.48
CA GLY A 577 -0.66 -42.22 -56.84
C GLY A 577 0.52 -41.49 -57.46
N ASP A 578 0.97 -42.01 -58.60
CA ASP A 578 2.12 -41.48 -59.31
C ASP A 578 1.75 -40.17 -60.01
N CYS A 579 2.66 -39.20 -59.96
CA CYS A 579 2.37 -37.83 -60.37
C CYS A 579 3.64 -37.15 -60.89
N GLU A 580 3.51 -36.32 -61.92
CA GLU A 580 4.62 -35.49 -62.41
C GLU A 580 4.83 -34.27 -61.50
N GLU A 581 6.03 -33.71 -61.54
CA GLU A 581 6.42 -32.53 -60.74
C GLU A 581 5.54 -31.32 -61.10
N GLY A 582 4.91 -30.70 -60.10
CA GLY A 582 4.05 -29.52 -60.27
C GLY A 582 2.56 -29.79 -60.52
N GLN A 583 2.12 -31.06 -60.58
CA GLN A 583 0.70 -31.43 -60.69
C GLN A 583 0.04 -31.62 -59.32
N THR A 584 -1.23 -31.22 -59.19
CA THR A 584 -2.09 -31.42 -58.01
C THR A 584 -3.32 -32.26 -58.39
N PRO A 585 -3.20 -33.59 -58.42
CA PRO A 585 -4.28 -34.47 -58.86
C PRO A 585 -5.53 -34.38 -57.96
N ALA A 586 -6.71 -34.46 -58.59
CA ALA A 586 -7.98 -34.61 -57.89
C ALA A 586 -8.03 -35.95 -57.14
N LEU A 587 -8.86 -36.04 -56.11
CA LEU A 587 -8.91 -37.21 -55.22
C LEU A 587 -9.34 -38.49 -55.95
N GLU A 588 -10.16 -38.37 -57.00
CA GLU A 588 -10.65 -39.46 -57.84
C GLU A 588 -9.56 -40.00 -58.79
N ALA A 589 -8.55 -39.19 -59.13
CA ALA A 589 -7.46 -39.57 -60.02
C ALA A 589 -6.39 -40.43 -59.31
N LEU A 590 -6.41 -40.48 -57.97
CA LEU A 590 -5.47 -41.23 -57.15
C LEU A 590 -5.95 -42.68 -56.99
N GLN A 591 -5.21 -43.61 -57.60
CA GLN A 591 -5.63 -45.00 -57.77
C GLN A 591 -5.51 -45.84 -56.48
N ASN A 592 -4.59 -45.50 -55.58
CA ASN A 592 -4.34 -46.26 -54.36
C ASN A 592 -4.99 -45.59 -53.14
N LYS A 593 -5.48 -46.41 -52.21
CA LYS A 593 -6.13 -45.96 -50.97
C LYS A 593 -5.61 -46.76 -49.78
N LEU A 594 -5.13 -46.06 -48.76
CA LEU A 594 -4.72 -46.63 -47.48
C LEU A 594 -5.73 -46.21 -46.39
N PRO A 595 -6.47 -47.16 -45.76
CA PRO A 595 -7.34 -46.84 -44.64
C PRO A 595 -6.53 -46.39 -43.41
N ILE A 596 -6.89 -45.26 -42.81
CA ILE A 596 -6.22 -44.73 -41.60
C ILE A 596 -6.33 -45.72 -40.44
N ALA A 597 -7.47 -46.37 -40.28
CA ALA A 597 -7.70 -47.35 -39.22
C ALA A 597 -6.77 -48.58 -39.29
N GLY A 598 -6.15 -48.85 -40.45
CA GLY A 598 -5.21 -49.96 -40.63
C GLY A 598 -3.76 -49.61 -40.29
N ILE A 599 -3.46 -48.35 -39.97
CA ILE A 599 -2.10 -47.89 -39.65
C ILE A 599 -1.77 -48.26 -38.20
N LYS A 600 -0.72 -49.06 -38.01
CA LYS A 600 -0.21 -49.48 -36.69
C LYS A 600 0.66 -48.39 -36.05
N GLN A 601 1.60 -47.86 -36.82
CA GLN A 601 2.52 -46.83 -36.32
C GLN A 601 3.12 -45.94 -37.40
N LEU A 602 3.54 -44.75 -36.98
CA LEU A 602 4.32 -43.80 -37.75
C LEU A 602 5.80 -43.94 -37.33
N LEU A 603 6.65 -44.30 -38.28
CA LEU A 603 8.10 -44.42 -38.13
C LEU A 603 8.76 -43.18 -38.70
N VAL A 604 9.78 -42.65 -38.02
CA VAL A 604 10.40 -41.39 -38.40
C VAL A 604 11.93 -41.51 -38.37
N GLY A 605 12.61 -40.88 -39.31
CA GLY A 605 14.06 -40.75 -39.27
C GLY A 605 14.81 -42.07 -39.48
N LYS A 606 15.50 -42.51 -38.42
CA LYS A 606 16.36 -43.71 -38.46
C LYS A 606 15.56 -45.02 -38.46
N ASP A 607 14.30 -44.96 -38.03
CA ASP A 607 13.39 -46.12 -38.01
C ASP A 607 12.68 -46.33 -39.35
N TYR A 608 13.05 -45.53 -40.37
CA TYR A 608 12.52 -45.65 -41.73
C TYR A 608 12.98 -46.95 -42.42
N PRO A 609 12.06 -47.79 -42.90
CA PRO A 609 12.39 -49.02 -43.64
C PRO A 609 13.17 -48.71 -44.93
N HIS A 610 14.19 -49.52 -45.26
CA HIS A 610 14.97 -49.37 -46.50
C HIS A 610 15.74 -48.04 -46.65
N ALA A 611 15.99 -47.29 -45.56
CA ALA A 611 16.72 -46.02 -45.61
C ALA A 611 18.10 -46.14 -46.30
N LYS A 612 18.77 -47.29 -46.16
CA LYS A 612 20.11 -47.55 -46.75
C LYS A 612 20.11 -47.63 -48.28
N ASP A 613 18.96 -47.84 -48.90
CA ASP A 613 18.81 -47.98 -50.36
C ASP A 613 18.68 -46.61 -51.07
N ILE A 614 18.57 -45.52 -50.30
CA ILE A 614 18.44 -44.15 -50.79
C ILE A 614 19.83 -43.48 -50.83
N LYS A 615 20.15 -42.82 -51.96
CA LYS A 615 21.37 -42.04 -52.11
C LYS A 615 21.38 -40.87 -51.10
N ASP A 616 22.50 -40.66 -50.42
CA ASP A 616 22.67 -39.60 -49.40
C ASP A 616 21.72 -39.70 -48.18
N TRP A 617 21.18 -40.89 -47.88
CA TRP A 617 20.25 -41.12 -46.76
C TRP A 617 20.76 -40.59 -45.41
N LYS A 618 22.07 -40.68 -45.14
CA LYS A 618 22.66 -40.15 -43.90
C LYS A 618 22.44 -38.64 -43.73
N LYS A 619 22.35 -37.88 -44.81
CA LYS A 619 22.08 -36.43 -44.77
C LYS A 619 20.57 -36.14 -44.75
N LEU A 620 19.77 -36.95 -45.43
CA LEU A 620 18.34 -36.70 -45.64
C LEU A 620 17.40 -37.43 -44.66
N HIS A 621 17.92 -38.27 -43.77
CA HIS A 621 17.10 -39.08 -42.87
C HIS A 621 16.12 -38.26 -42.01
N HIS A 622 16.45 -37.01 -41.67
CA HIS A 622 15.56 -36.11 -40.94
C HIS A 622 14.27 -35.70 -41.68
N LEU A 623 14.13 -36.08 -42.97
CA LEU A 623 12.94 -35.85 -43.81
C LEU A 623 12.14 -37.13 -44.09
N PHE A 624 12.57 -38.26 -43.54
CA PHE A 624 12.00 -39.56 -43.85
C PHE A 624 10.96 -39.95 -42.81
N PHE A 625 9.78 -40.38 -43.25
CA PHE A 625 8.76 -40.96 -42.39
C PHE A 625 8.00 -42.07 -43.12
N SER A 626 7.52 -43.07 -42.40
CA SER A 626 6.86 -44.24 -42.97
C SER A 626 5.66 -44.67 -42.15
N LEU A 627 4.62 -45.16 -42.82
CA LEU A 627 3.42 -45.69 -42.17
C LEU A 627 3.44 -47.20 -42.27
N GLU A 628 3.51 -47.83 -41.10
CA GLU A 628 3.37 -49.28 -40.99
C GLU A 628 1.88 -49.64 -40.93
N TYR A 629 1.44 -50.49 -41.85
CA TYR A 629 0.07 -51.00 -41.90
C TYR A 629 0.05 -52.49 -42.23
N GLU A 630 -1.06 -53.16 -41.94
CA GLU A 630 -1.22 -54.60 -42.17
C GLU A 630 -2.15 -54.87 -43.35
N ARG A 631 -1.72 -55.76 -44.24
CA ARG A 631 -2.48 -56.22 -45.40
C ARG A 631 -2.24 -57.72 -45.59
N ASP A 632 -3.32 -58.51 -45.62
CA ASP A 632 -3.26 -59.97 -45.83
C ASP A 632 -2.24 -60.68 -44.90
N ASP A 633 -2.30 -60.37 -43.60
CA ASP A 633 -1.39 -60.86 -42.53
C ASP A 633 0.12 -60.59 -42.76
N LYS A 634 0.44 -59.58 -43.58
CA LYS A 634 1.80 -59.08 -43.80
C LYS A 634 1.91 -57.61 -43.41
N THR A 635 3.00 -57.27 -42.75
CA THR A 635 3.38 -55.87 -42.48
C THR A 635 3.89 -55.23 -43.76
N GLU A 636 3.22 -54.16 -44.20
CA GLU A 636 3.62 -53.31 -45.32
C GLU A 636 3.95 -51.89 -44.82
N TYR A 637 4.70 -51.15 -45.64
CA TYR A 637 5.18 -49.81 -45.31
C TYR A 637 4.86 -48.82 -46.44
N LEU A 638 4.17 -47.73 -46.11
CA LEU A 638 4.02 -46.58 -47.00
C LEU A 638 5.07 -45.54 -46.66
N ASN A 639 6.07 -45.43 -47.53
CA ASN A 639 7.33 -44.74 -47.32
C ASN A 639 7.31 -43.31 -47.92
N PHE A 640 7.63 -42.29 -47.12
CA PHE A 640 7.63 -40.88 -47.53
C PHE A 640 9.02 -40.23 -47.36
N ILE A 641 9.39 -39.43 -48.36
CA ILE A 641 10.52 -38.50 -48.30
C ILE A 641 9.96 -37.09 -48.47
N ALA A 642 9.92 -36.33 -47.38
CA ALA A 642 9.43 -34.97 -47.40
C ALA A 642 10.37 -34.05 -48.23
N PRO A 643 9.83 -33.08 -48.98
CA PRO A 643 10.64 -32.17 -49.78
C PRO A 643 11.43 -31.15 -48.93
N ASN A 644 10.95 -30.82 -47.73
CA ASN A 644 11.60 -29.90 -46.79
C ASN A 644 11.14 -30.17 -45.34
N PRO A 645 11.84 -29.60 -44.33
CA PRO A 645 11.52 -29.81 -42.92
C PRO A 645 10.11 -29.35 -42.51
N ASN A 646 9.58 -28.28 -43.09
CA ASN A 646 8.24 -27.78 -42.78
C ASN A 646 7.15 -28.78 -43.22
N VAL A 647 7.25 -29.31 -44.44
CA VAL A 647 6.33 -30.34 -44.93
C VAL A 647 6.44 -31.61 -44.09
N PHE A 648 7.66 -31.98 -43.69
CA PHE A 648 7.87 -33.10 -42.77
C PHE A 648 7.15 -32.88 -41.43
N ALA A 649 7.36 -31.74 -40.77
CA ALA A 649 6.72 -31.39 -39.50
C ALA A 649 5.19 -31.44 -39.61
N ILE A 650 4.62 -30.75 -40.60
CA ILE A 650 3.17 -30.71 -40.86
C ILE A 650 2.59 -32.12 -41.05
N TRP A 651 3.25 -32.95 -41.87
CA TRP A 651 2.74 -34.28 -42.19
C TRP A 651 2.87 -35.25 -41.02
N VAL A 652 3.99 -35.20 -40.29
CA VAL A 652 4.18 -35.99 -39.06
C VAL A 652 3.17 -35.59 -38.00
N ASP A 653 2.93 -34.29 -37.80
CA ASP A 653 1.92 -33.78 -36.85
C ASP A 653 0.51 -34.18 -37.24
N GLY A 654 0.14 -34.00 -38.51
CA GLY A 654 -1.18 -34.33 -39.03
C GLY A 654 -1.46 -35.84 -38.93
N ILE A 655 -0.49 -36.68 -39.28
CA ILE A 655 -0.65 -38.13 -39.16
C ILE A 655 -0.67 -38.56 -37.69
N SER A 656 0.18 -37.97 -36.85
CA SER A 656 0.13 -38.21 -35.40
C SER A 656 -1.24 -37.84 -34.82
N THR A 657 -1.83 -36.73 -35.29
CA THR A 657 -3.20 -36.31 -34.94
C THR A 657 -4.24 -37.34 -35.36
N LEU A 658 -4.15 -37.88 -36.59
CA LEU A 658 -5.05 -38.95 -37.07
C LEU A 658 -4.94 -40.24 -36.25
N LEU A 659 -3.74 -40.52 -35.70
CA LEU A 659 -3.48 -41.66 -34.84
C LEU A 659 -3.78 -41.37 -33.34
N ASN A 660 -4.43 -40.25 -33.03
CA ASN A 660 -4.70 -39.78 -31.67
C ASN A 660 -3.45 -39.64 -30.78
N LYS A 661 -2.30 -39.30 -31.39
CA LYS A 661 -1.04 -38.99 -30.71
C LYS A 661 -0.80 -37.49 -30.62
N GLU A 662 0.16 -37.08 -29.79
CA GLU A 662 0.59 -35.68 -29.71
C GLU A 662 1.39 -35.28 -30.95
N MET A 663 1.30 -34.00 -31.33
CA MET A 663 2.08 -33.41 -32.42
C MET A 663 3.52 -33.21 -31.92
N PRO A 664 4.52 -33.91 -32.48
CA PRO A 664 5.88 -33.88 -31.95
C PRO A 664 6.75 -32.73 -32.47
N SER A 665 6.29 -31.98 -33.49
CA SER A 665 7.12 -30.95 -34.12
C SER A 665 7.32 -29.72 -33.22
N LYS A 666 8.42 -28.99 -33.46
CA LYS A 666 8.65 -27.70 -32.80
C LYS A 666 7.70 -26.63 -33.35
N GLU A 667 7.40 -26.71 -34.63
CA GLU A 667 6.51 -25.81 -35.34
C GLU A 667 5.09 -25.84 -34.74
N ALA A 668 4.57 -27.02 -34.37
CA ALA A 668 3.29 -27.12 -33.66
C ALA A 668 3.33 -26.53 -32.25
N GLN A 669 4.47 -26.62 -31.56
CA GLN A 669 4.64 -26.02 -30.24
C GLN A 669 4.71 -24.49 -30.33
N GLU A 670 5.44 -23.96 -31.31
CA GLU A 670 5.55 -22.51 -31.58
C GLU A 670 4.21 -21.90 -32.00
N ASP A 671 3.46 -22.58 -32.88
CA ASP A 671 2.10 -22.19 -33.27
C ASP A 671 1.18 -22.12 -32.03
N LEU A 672 1.22 -23.16 -31.19
CA LEU A 672 0.41 -23.25 -29.99
C LEU A 672 0.76 -22.15 -28.97
N GLU A 673 2.06 -21.91 -28.75
CA GLU A 673 2.53 -20.87 -27.83
C GLU A 673 2.13 -19.47 -28.32
N THR A 674 2.23 -19.22 -29.62
CA THR A 674 1.83 -17.95 -30.22
C THR A 674 0.34 -17.70 -30.03
N LEU A 675 -0.50 -18.69 -30.34
CA LEU A 675 -1.96 -18.61 -30.14
C LEU A 675 -2.31 -18.40 -28.67
N LEU A 676 -1.62 -19.13 -27.78
CA LEU A 676 -1.86 -19.04 -26.34
C LEU A 676 -1.51 -17.65 -25.80
N ASN A 677 -0.37 -17.09 -26.19
CA ASN A 677 0.03 -15.76 -25.76
C ASN A 677 -0.91 -14.67 -26.29
N MET A 678 -1.43 -14.82 -27.51
CA MET A 678 -2.42 -13.88 -28.06
C MET A 678 -3.76 -13.99 -27.35
N GLU A 679 -4.28 -15.21 -27.14
CA GLU A 679 -5.55 -15.43 -26.46
C GLU A 679 -5.51 -14.94 -25.01
N MET A 680 -4.41 -15.22 -24.29
CA MET A 680 -4.23 -14.73 -22.91
C MET A 680 -4.22 -13.20 -22.86
N LYS A 681 -3.57 -12.52 -23.81
CA LYS A 681 -3.59 -11.05 -23.87
C LYS A 681 -5.00 -10.50 -24.11
N LEU A 682 -5.79 -11.14 -24.98
CA LEU A 682 -7.17 -10.74 -25.24
C LEU A 682 -8.06 -10.92 -24.00
N ARG A 683 -7.90 -12.03 -23.27
CA ARG A 683 -8.68 -12.30 -22.05
C ARG A 683 -8.33 -11.39 -20.87
N LEU A 684 -7.07 -10.94 -20.79
CA LEU A 684 -6.58 -10.06 -19.73
C LEU A 684 -6.77 -8.57 -20.04
N LEU A 685 -7.22 -8.23 -21.25
CA LEU A 685 -7.37 -6.85 -21.71
C LEU A 685 -8.39 -6.06 -20.88
N ASP A 686 -9.49 -6.71 -20.48
CA ASP A 686 -10.52 -6.12 -19.62
C ASP A 686 -10.07 -5.95 -18.15
N LEU A 687 -8.93 -6.55 -17.78
CA LEU A 687 -8.35 -6.50 -16.44
C LEU A 687 -7.13 -5.56 -16.39
N GLU A 688 -6.86 -4.78 -17.44
CA GLU A 688 -5.77 -3.81 -17.44
C GLU A 688 -5.92 -2.81 -16.28
N ASN A 689 -4.89 -2.72 -15.43
CA ASN A 689 -4.83 -1.91 -14.20
C ASN A 689 -5.67 -2.42 -13.01
N ILE A 690 -6.24 -3.63 -13.10
CA ILE A 690 -6.95 -4.28 -11.98
C ILE A 690 -6.04 -5.36 -11.39
N SER A 691 -5.82 -5.32 -10.07
CA SER A 691 -5.05 -6.36 -9.39
C SER A 691 -5.82 -7.69 -9.43
N ILE A 692 -5.21 -8.72 -10.00
CA ILE A 692 -5.77 -10.07 -10.02
C ILE A 692 -5.60 -10.68 -8.62
N PRO A 693 -6.70 -11.01 -7.91
CA PRO A 693 -6.61 -11.54 -6.56
C PRO A 693 -6.05 -12.98 -6.59
N GLU A 694 -5.20 -13.32 -5.61
CA GLU A 694 -4.65 -14.68 -5.48
C GLU A 694 -5.72 -15.73 -5.19
N SER A 695 -6.80 -15.33 -4.50
CA SER A 695 -7.97 -16.18 -4.25
C SER A 695 -9.23 -15.54 -4.81
N PRO A 696 -10.11 -16.32 -5.47
CA PRO A 696 -11.36 -15.78 -6.00
C PRO A 696 -12.23 -15.27 -4.85
N PRO A 697 -12.78 -14.04 -4.95
CA PRO A 697 -13.69 -13.52 -3.94
C PRO A 697 -14.92 -14.43 -3.82
N ALA A 698 -15.47 -14.52 -2.61
CA ALA A 698 -16.64 -15.36 -2.35
C ALA A 698 -17.82 -14.90 -3.21
N ILE A 699 -18.46 -15.85 -3.90
CA ILE A 699 -19.70 -15.59 -4.62
C ILE A 699 -20.76 -15.21 -3.58
N PRO A 700 -21.38 -14.02 -3.68
CA PRO A 700 -22.42 -13.63 -2.74
C PRO A 700 -23.59 -14.63 -2.80
N PRO A 701 -24.34 -14.81 -1.68
CA PRO A 701 -25.51 -15.68 -1.68
C PRO A 701 -26.52 -15.22 -2.74
N GLU A 702 -27.29 -16.16 -3.27
CA GLU A 702 -28.34 -15.82 -4.23
C GLU A 702 -29.28 -14.76 -3.66
N PRO A 703 -29.75 -13.82 -4.49
CA PRO A 703 -30.68 -12.80 -4.05
C PRO A 703 -31.96 -13.46 -3.53
N PRO A 704 -32.64 -12.85 -2.54
CA PRO A 704 -33.84 -13.43 -1.91
C PRO A 704 -35.02 -13.59 -2.87
N ASN A 705 -34.99 -12.90 -4.02
CA ASN A 705 -35.94 -13.04 -5.12
C ASN A 705 -35.24 -12.80 -6.47
N TYR A 706 -35.90 -13.20 -7.56
CA TYR A 706 -35.45 -12.92 -8.93
C TYR A 706 -36.21 -11.73 -9.55
N ASP A 707 -36.63 -10.78 -8.72
CA ASP A 707 -37.24 -9.53 -9.17
C ASP A 707 -36.12 -8.59 -9.62
N PHE A 708 -35.61 -8.82 -10.84
CA PHE A 708 -34.48 -8.08 -11.37
C PHE A 708 -34.76 -6.57 -11.43
N VAL A 709 -33.80 -5.76 -10.98
CA VAL A 709 -33.89 -4.29 -10.98
C VAL A 709 -34.10 -3.72 -12.39
N TYR A 710 -33.63 -4.44 -13.40
CA TYR A 710 -33.83 -4.12 -14.80
C TYR A 710 -34.63 -5.24 -15.47
N ASN A 711 -35.67 -4.87 -16.22
CA ASN A 711 -36.31 -5.80 -17.14
C ASN A 711 -35.36 -6.00 -18.33
N PHE A 712 -34.75 -7.17 -18.42
CA PHE A 712 -33.91 -7.59 -19.53
C PHE A 712 -34.73 -8.17 -20.68
#